data_AF-Q7KV34-F1
#
_entry.id   AF-Q7KV34-F1
#
_cell.length_a   1.000
_cell.length_b   1.000
_cell.length_c   1.000
_cell.angle_alpha   90.00
_cell.angle_beta   90.00
_cell.angle_gamma   90.00
#
_symmetry.space_group_name_H-M   'P 1'
#
loop_
_entity.id
_entity.type
_entity.pdbx_description
1 polymer ?
#
loop_
_entity_poly.entity_id
_entity_poly.type
_entity_poly.pdbx_seq_one_letter_code
_entity_poly.pdbx_strand_id
1 'polypeptide(L)'
;MEQPSEKTQEGEQKDRQSQEVIEVASDQGNSPDSTESYPDVDQKSPKRIDVEEPKEENSNNSEAVQDLEDNRVKKEELVAELEEPRGAEVEHIEKQLAKEIDSKVIDKQELKGIEELDKKIPQLNQTFGDQLLEGDDEPEAKSKDELAENADREKLAEISASEIQLTGNLAAPAEQVDQKEAEPDPHEDTEDERNGEVNREHPDRMESPVEQQEDTAKPDEDLPNEQVTQFLRQLVSQLWPELGANPELRLERASAKGDNYLGVVWRLQAASDSKRSLVVKLPPQNRVRRKQFFARPCFLRETAAYEVFLPLTALIQDKWKIIGDDRFRQHALCFGTRQDEPNECIVLEDLSCAGFSLHNRFLDLSVEHVRRVMLTYAKLHAISLAGKRQLPEKMQQLQQLVDIFEQRRDDHALGVYFENLKESALSALLAPADDAYRVRLEAYFARGSYFELLLPLVSGFNCEPFAVICHGDCWNNNILYKSTERGELEDVRLIDWQLMRYASPVTDLAYFLFTCTSRRFRQRHLENMLEDYYEELGLQLIRLGERVEQLFPRPAFDEQVATKAAVGLLLAMMVLPIVTMQGQDVPDLQAISERIEAGATTDLHGAGFLGAGNEATFKQRIREVILDCVDFNYI
;
A
#
# COMPACT_ATOMS: atom_id res chain seq x y z
N MET A 1 0.12 60.53 20.20
CA MET A 1 -0.08 60.18 21.63
C MET A 1 0.15 58.68 21.74
N GLU A 2 1.21 58.11 22.28
CA GLU A 2 2.47 58.55 22.89
C GLU A 2 3.56 57.51 22.48
N GLN A 3 4.83 57.87 22.68
CA GLN A 3 6.04 57.46 21.94
C GLN A 3 6.69 56.11 22.36
N PRO A 4 7.61 55.56 21.52
CA PRO A 4 8.59 54.54 21.90
C PRO A 4 9.94 55.17 22.32
N SER A 5 10.80 54.42 23.04
CA SER A 5 12.19 54.83 23.33
C SER A 5 13.19 53.67 23.22
N GLU A 6 14.16 53.85 22.33
CA GLU A 6 15.37 53.05 22.14
C GLU A 6 16.30 53.07 23.37
N LYS A 7 17.06 51.99 23.58
CA LYS A 7 18.41 52.05 24.15
C LYS A 7 19.33 50.98 23.53
N THR A 8 20.43 51.51 23.01
CA THR A 8 21.65 50.97 22.39
C THR A 8 22.48 50.08 23.33
N GLN A 9 23.18 49.06 22.81
CA GLN A 9 24.67 48.95 22.88
C GLN A 9 25.22 47.62 22.30
N GLU A 10 26.43 47.75 21.76
CA GLU A 10 27.18 46.90 20.83
C GLU A 10 27.83 45.64 21.47
N GLY A 11 28.14 44.64 20.62
CA GLY A 11 28.93 43.45 20.96
C GLY A 11 29.55 42.76 19.73
N GLU A 12 30.75 43.25 19.36
CA GLU A 12 31.94 42.56 18.80
C GLU A 12 31.87 41.37 17.80
N GLN A 13 32.16 41.71 16.54
CA GLN A 13 33.16 41.17 15.59
C GLN A 13 34.04 39.92 15.91
N LYS A 14 34.01 38.91 15.01
CA LYS A 14 35.12 38.29 14.20
C LYS A 14 35.01 36.76 14.08
N ASP A 15 34.87 36.25 12.84
CA ASP A 15 35.93 35.45 12.22
C ASP A 15 35.72 35.24 10.70
N ARG A 16 36.83 35.16 9.98
CA ARG A 16 36.98 35.23 8.52
C ARG A 16 37.71 33.99 7.99
N GLN A 17 37.34 33.62 6.76
CA GLN A 17 38.16 33.04 5.68
C GLN A 17 38.59 31.57 5.75
N SER A 18 38.22 30.81 4.71
CA SER A 18 39.13 30.05 3.83
C SER A 18 38.39 29.62 2.54
N GLN A 19 38.84 30.10 1.39
CA GLN A 19 38.52 29.61 0.03
C GLN A 19 39.62 28.62 -0.39
N GLU A 20 39.32 27.59 -1.18
CA GLU A 20 40.21 27.18 -2.28
C GLU A 20 39.49 26.32 -3.33
N VAL A 21 39.93 26.53 -4.58
CA VAL A 21 39.37 26.11 -5.88
C VAL A 21 40.25 24.99 -6.45
N ILE A 22 39.67 23.94 -7.06
CA ILE A 22 40.36 23.12 -8.07
C ILE A 22 39.39 22.77 -9.22
N GLU A 23 39.80 23.14 -10.42
CA GLU A 23 39.14 23.00 -11.72
C GLU A 23 40.18 22.40 -12.69
N VAL A 24 39.94 21.22 -13.31
CA VAL A 24 40.65 20.69 -14.50
C VAL A 24 39.75 19.66 -15.21
N ALA A 25 39.13 20.01 -16.35
CA ALA A 25 39.47 19.67 -17.75
C ALA A 25 39.33 18.15 -18.11
N SER A 26 38.27 17.73 -18.83
CA SER A 26 38.12 17.66 -20.30
C SER A 26 38.74 16.41 -20.96
N ASP A 27 37.92 15.61 -21.65
CA ASP A 27 37.95 15.35 -23.10
C ASP A 27 37.69 13.88 -23.52
N GLN A 28 36.69 13.73 -24.38
CA GLN A 28 36.44 12.74 -25.47
C GLN A 28 36.82 11.25 -25.37
N GLY A 29 35.83 10.39 -25.69
CA GLY A 29 36.02 9.38 -26.75
C GLY A 29 35.60 7.93 -26.46
N ASN A 30 34.60 7.47 -27.23
CA ASN A 30 34.34 6.10 -27.72
C ASN A 30 33.94 4.93 -26.78
N SER A 31 32.77 4.37 -27.09
CA SER A 31 32.23 3.02 -26.85
C SER A 31 33.09 1.86 -27.45
N PRO A 32 32.69 0.57 -27.38
CA PRO A 32 32.02 -0.22 -26.32
C PRO A 32 32.72 -1.60 -26.05
N ASP A 33 32.13 -2.37 -25.13
CA ASP A 33 32.11 -3.86 -25.07
C ASP A 33 33.36 -4.62 -24.57
N SER A 34 33.29 -5.15 -23.33
CA SER A 34 33.87 -6.45 -22.95
C SER A 34 33.54 -6.85 -21.50
N THR A 35 32.95 -8.04 -21.37
CA THR A 35 32.85 -8.94 -20.21
C THR A 35 34.15 -9.15 -19.42
N GLU A 36 34.12 -9.05 -18.08
CA GLU A 36 35.04 -9.72 -17.13
C GLU A 36 34.27 -9.94 -15.80
N SER A 37 33.76 -11.14 -15.49
CA SER A 37 34.37 -12.20 -14.67
C SER A 37 34.82 -11.79 -13.25
N TYR A 38 34.04 -12.22 -12.24
CA TYR A 38 34.38 -12.21 -10.82
C TYR A 38 35.60 -13.11 -10.50
N PRO A 39 36.51 -12.71 -9.60
CA PRO A 39 37.44 -13.64 -8.96
C PRO A 39 36.94 -14.09 -7.58
N ASP A 40 37.06 -15.40 -7.35
CA ASP A 40 37.05 -16.09 -6.05
C ASP A 40 37.81 -15.33 -4.96
N VAL A 41 37.19 -15.16 -3.79
CA VAL A 41 37.92 -15.00 -2.52
C VAL A 41 37.40 -16.05 -1.56
N ASP A 42 38.04 -17.21 -1.67
CA ASP A 42 38.12 -18.22 -0.63
C ASP A 42 39.00 -17.70 0.53
N GLN A 43 38.75 -18.22 1.72
CA GLN A 43 39.59 -18.23 2.93
C GLN A 43 39.27 -17.30 4.12
N LYS A 44 38.89 -18.01 5.19
CA LYS A 44 39.47 -18.03 6.56
C LYS A 44 38.64 -17.41 7.67
N SER A 45 38.01 -18.32 8.41
CA SER A 45 37.61 -18.25 9.81
C SER A 45 38.66 -17.56 10.70
N PRO A 46 38.27 -16.63 11.59
CA PRO A 46 39.14 -16.22 12.69
C PRO A 46 38.96 -17.15 13.89
N LYS A 47 40.11 -17.58 14.42
CA LYS A 47 40.31 -18.44 15.57
C LYS A 47 39.80 -17.79 16.87
N ARG A 48 39.33 -18.66 17.78
CA ARG A 48 39.19 -18.40 19.23
C ARG A 48 40.44 -17.72 19.78
N ILE A 49 40.23 -16.63 20.52
CA ILE A 49 41.21 -16.05 21.44
C ILE A 49 40.69 -16.37 22.84
N ASP A 50 41.47 -17.18 23.56
CA ASP A 50 41.34 -17.41 24.99
C ASP A 50 41.76 -16.12 25.73
N VAL A 51 40.90 -15.60 26.61
CA VAL A 51 41.29 -14.58 27.61
C VAL A 51 40.76 -15.00 28.97
N GLU A 52 41.70 -15.05 29.91
CA GLU A 52 41.59 -15.47 31.31
C GLU A 52 40.61 -14.61 32.12
N GLU A 53 39.83 -15.27 32.99
CA GLU A 53 39.05 -14.66 34.07
C GLU A 53 39.93 -14.01 35.14
N PRO A 54 39.43 -12.93 35.77
CA PRO A 54 39.59 -12.78 37.20
C PRO A 54 38.23 -12.81 37.91
N LYS A 55 38.22 -13.58 39.00
CA LYS A 55 37.18 -13.76 40.00
C LYS A 55 36.84 -12.43 40.67
N GLU A 56 35.54 -12.15 40.85
CA GLU A 56 34.96 -11.77 42.15
C GLU A 56 33.43 -11.56 42.05
N GLU A 57 32.72 -12.36 42.84
CA GLU A 57 31.54 -12.03 43.65
C GLU A 57 30.45 -11.10 43.09
N ASN A 58 29.34 -11.68 42.61
CA ASN A 58 28.03 -11.42 43.26
C ASN A 58 26.95 -12.40 42.82
N SER A 59 26.31 -13.02 43.82
CA SER A 59 25.13 -13.85 43.72
C SER A 59 23.93 -13.03 43.27
N ASN A 60 23.26 -13.42 42.17
CA ASN A 60 21.80 -13.26 41.92
C ASN A 60 21.37 -13.56 40.46
N ASN A 61 22.25 -14.04 39.57
CA ASN A 61 21.92 -14.31 38.16
C ASN A 61 21.73 -15.80 37.79
N SER A 62 21.53 -16.70 38.78
CA SER A 62 21.41 -18.14 38.51
C SER A 62 20.03 -18.55 37.97
N GLU A 63 18.94 -17.89 38.38
CA GLU A 63 17.58 -18.27 37.96
C GLU A 63 17.23 -17.75 36.55
N ALA A 64 17.69 -16.55 36.17
CA ALA A 64 17.41 -15.97 34.86
C ALA A 64 18.14 -16.67 33.70
N VAL A 65 19.32 -17.26 33.96
CA VAL A 65 20.05 -18.04 32.95
C VAL A 65 19.43 -19.44 32.80
N GLN A 66 18.95 -20.04 33.90
CA GLN A 66 18.23 -21.31 33.86
C GLN A 66 16.88 -21.21 33.15
N ASP A 67 16.13 -20.12 33.35
CA ASP A 67 14.86 -19.88 32.64
C ASP A 67 15.05 -19.65 31.13
N LEU A 68 16.19 -19.09 30.70
CA LEU A 68 16.52 -18.90 29.28
C LEU A 68 16.95 -20.22 28.61
N GLU A 69 17.72 -21.06 29.32
CA GLU A 69 18.11 -22.38 28.84
C GLU A 69 16.89 -23.32 28.75
N ASP A 70 16.00 -23.32 29.75
CA ASP A 70 14.79 -24.15 29.78
C ASP A 70 13.76 -23.75 28.71
N ASN A 71 13.65 -22.45 28.38
CA ASN A 71 12.82 -21.97 27.26
C ASN A 71 13.42 -22.31 25.90
N ARG A 72 14.74 -22.39 25.79
CA ARG A 72 15.42 -22.78 24.56
C ARG A 72 15.24 -24.28 24.27
N VAL A 73 15.36 -25.14 25.29
CA VAL A 73 15.10 -26.58 25.17
C VAL A 73 13.63 -26.86 24.83
N LYS A 74 12.67 -26.15 25.46
CA LYS A 74 11.24 -26.27 25.09
C LYS A 74 10.95 -25.77 23.68
N LYS A 75 11.68 -24.77 23.19
CA LYS A 75 11.57 -24.28 21.80
C LYS A 75 12.14 -25.30 20.81
N GLU A 76 13.27 -25.92 21.13
CA GLU A 76 13.87 -27.00 20.31
C GLU A 76 12.97 -28.26 20.28
N GLU A 77 12.29 -28.62 21.38
CA GLU A 77 11.30 -29.72 21.42
C GLU A 77 10.00 -29.40 20.67
N LEU A 78 9.48 -28.16 20.76
CA LEU A 78 8.29 -27.72 20.01
C LEU A 78 8.55 -27.57 18.50
N VAL A 79 9.78 -27.24 18.11
CA VAL A 79 10.21 -27.23 16.70
C VAL A 79 10.32 -28.67 16.18
N ALA A 80 10.86 -29.60 16.99
CA ALA A 80 10.95 -31.01 16.61
C ALA A 80 9.58 -31.73 16.51
N GLU A 81 8.55 -31.30 17.25
CA GLU A 81 7.17 -31.84 17.12
C GLU A 81 6.37 -31.24 15.95
N LEU A 82 6.87 -30.16 15.31
CA LEU A 82 6.26 -29.55 14.11
C LEU A 82 7.01 -29.89 12.81
N GLU A 83 8.19 -30.50 12.91
CA GLU A 83 9.03 -31.02 11.80
C GLU A 83 8.63 -32.43 11.31
N GLU A 84 7.33 -32.78 11.29
CA GLU A 84 6.85 -33.89 10.43
C GLU A 84 7.01 -33.50 8.95
N PRO A 85 7.40 -34.40 8.03
CA PRO A 85 8.26 -34.07 6.90
C PRO A 85 7.51 -33.41 5.73
N ARG A 86 7.17 -32.11 5.87
CA ARG A 86 6.61 -31.28 4.79
C ARG A 86 7.50 -31.28 3.53
N GLY A 87 8.83 -31.34 3.71
CA GLY A 87 9.78 -31.41 2.61
C GLY A 87 9.62 -32.64 1.70
N ALA A 88 9.15 -33.78 2.21
CA ALA A 88 8.95 -34.98 1.40
C ALA A 88 7.70 -34.89 0.51
N GLU A 89 6.64 -34.24 0.98
CA GLU A 89 5.44 -33.97 0.17
C GLU A 89 5.73 -32.94 -0.92
N VAL A 90 6.45 -31.86 -0.60
CA VAL A 90 6.88 -30.87 -1.59
C VAL A 90 7.73 -31.55 -2.65
N GLU A 91 8.81 -32.26 -2.29
CA GLU A 91 9.67 -32.95 -3.26
C GLU A 91 8.89 -33.98 -4.12
N HIS A 92 7.86 -34.62 -3.55
CA HIS A 92 6.97 -35.51 -4.30
C HIS A 92 6.12 -34.76 -5.33
N ILE A 93 5.50 -33.65 -4.93
CA ILE A 93 4.72 -32.77 -5.81
C ILE A 93 5.61 -32.18 -6.91
N GLU A 94 6.82 -31.71 -6.57
CA GLU A 94 7.80 -31.22 -7.53
C GLU A 94 8.15 -32.27 -8.59
N LYS A 95 8.41 -33.52 -8.16
CA LYS A 95 8.70 -34.63 -9.07
C LYS A 95 7.51 -35.01 -9.94
N GLN A 96 6.28 -34.88 -9.43
CA GLN A 96 5.06 -35.13 -10.22
C GLN A 96 4.85 -34.03 -11.25
N LEU A 97 4.91 -32.76 -10.86
CA LEU A 97 4.75 -31.62 -11.76
C LEU A 97 5.85 -31.55 -12.83
N ALA A 98 7.12 -31.83 -12.47
CA ALA A 98 8.22 -31.83 -13.43
C ALA A 98 8.00 -32.82 -14.58
N LYS A 99 7.37 -33.98 -14.30
CA LYS A 99 6.99 -34.96 -15.33
C LYS A 99 5.84 -34.47 -16.22
N GLU A 100 4.91 -33.70 -15.67
CA GLU A 100 3.80 -33.15 -16.45
C GLU A 100 4.25 -32.01 -17.38
N ILE A 101 5.21 -31.19 -16.95
CA ILE A 101 5.75 -30.05 -17.71
C ILE A 101 6.51 -30.52 -18.95
N ASP A 102 7.35 -31.56 -18.84
CA ASP A 102 8.10 -32.12 -19.98
C ASP A 102 7.20 -32.63 -21.12
N SER A 103 5.89 -32.84 -20.86
CA SER A 103 4.92 -33.31 -21.85
C SER A 103 4.20 -32.19 -22.62
N LYS A 104 4.34 -30.92 -22.22
CA LYS A 104 3.55 -29.80 -22.76
C LYS A 104 4.31 -29.02 -23.84
N VAL A 105 4.05 -29.33 -25.12
CA VAL A 105 4.47 -28.52 -26.28
C VAL A 105 3.42 -27.42 -26.52
N ILE A 106 3.85 -26.15 -26.56
CA ILE A 106 3.00 -24.96 -26.69
C ILE A 106 2.79 -24.60 -28.17
N ASP A 107 1.54 -24.30 -28.56
CA ASP A 107 1.10 -24.00 -29.95
C ASP A 107 1.10 -22.49 -30.25
N LYS A 108 1.37 -22.10 -31.51
CA LYS A 108 1.58 -20.71 -31.97
C LYS A 108 0.29 -19.86 -32.09
N GLN A 109 -0.90 -20.38 -31.80
CA GLN A 109 -2.16 -19.65 -31.99
C GLN A 109 -2.53 -18.69 -30.84
N GLU A 110 -1.87 -18.77 -29.68
CA GLU A 110 -2.17 -17.96 -28.48
C GLU A 110 -1.68 -16.48 -28.59
N LEU A 111 -1.16 -16.08 -29.75
CA LEU A 111 -0.54 -14.78 -30.03
C LEU A 111 -1.50 -13.58 -30.27
N LYS A 112 -2.82 -13.75 -30.29
CA LYS A 112 -3.74 -12.62 -30.62
C LYS A 112 -3.98 -11.62 -29.49
N GLY A 113 -4.04 -12.05 -28.24
CA GLY A 113 -4.14 -11.12 -27.09
C GLY A 113 -2.85 -10.32 -26.85
N ILE A 114 -1.73 -10.81 -27.39
CA ILE A 114 -0.40 -10.21 -27.27
C ILE A 114 -0.32 -8.86 -28.00
N GLU A 115 -1.00 -8.70 -29.14
CA GLU A 115 -0.95 -7.50 -29.99
C GLU A 115 -1.68 -6.28 -29.39
N GLU A 116 -2.75 -6.48 -28.61
CA GLU A 116 -3.48 -5.36 -27.97
C GLU A 116 -2.69 -4.76 -26.81
N LEU A 117 -2.00 -5.61 -26.03
CA LEU A 117 -1.12 -5.17 -24.95
C LEU A 117 0.05 -4.34 -25.49
N ASP A 118 0.65 -4.76 -26.61
CA ASP A 118 1.80 -4.05 -27.22
C ASP A 118 1.46 -2.63 -27.69
N LYS A 119 0.18 -2.31 -27.92
CA LYS A 119 -0.25 -0.95 -28.31
C LYS A 119 -0.42 0.00 -27.13
N LYS A 120 -0.82 -0.52 -25.95
CA LYS A 120 -1.04 0.29 -24.74
C LYS A 120 0.27 0.64 -24.04
N ILE A 121 1.18 -0.33 -24.06
CA ILE A 121 2.51 -0.36 -23.45
C ILE A 121 3.36 0.92 -23.72
N PRO A 122 3.48 1.48 -24.94
CA PRO A 122 4.24 2.71 -25.19
C PRO A 122 3.60 4.01 -24.67
N GLN A 123 2.26 4.09 -24.58
CA GLN A 123 1.54 5.31 -24.15
C GLN A 123 1.76 5.59 -22.65
N LEU A 124 1.89 4.52 -21.86
CA LEU A 124 2.25 4.64 -20.45
C LEU A 124 3.63 5.27 -20.27
N ASN A 125 4.62 4.89 -21.08
CA ASN A 125 5.99 5.41 -20.96
C ASN A 125 6.16 6.86 -21.42
N GLN A 126 5.38 7.36 -22.38
CA GLN A 126 5.35 8.81 -22.64
C GLN A 126 4.84 9.58 -21.41
N THR A 127 3.82 9.04 -20.75
CA THR A 127 3.27 9.65 -19.54
C THR A 127 4.23 9.57 -18.34
N PHE A 128 5.08 8.53 -18.29
CA PHE A 128 6.10 8.37 -17.25
C PHE A 128 7.44 9.09 -17.56
N GLY A 129 7.74 9.35 -18.84
CA GLY A 129 9.00 9.96 -19.29
C GLY A 129 8.93 11.48 -19.47
N ASP A 130 7.80 12.02 -19.93
CA ASP A 130 7.69 13.45 -20.28
C ASP A 130 7.59 14.37 -19.04
N GLN A 131 7.30 13.83 -17.85
CA GLN A 131 7.26 14.61 -16.61
C GLN A 131 8.64 14.89 -15.98
N LEU A 132 9.73 14.46 -16.63
CA LEU A 132 11.10 14.76 -16.22
C LEU A 132 11.66 16.04 -16.87
N LEU A 133 10.94 16.69 -17.78
CA LEU A 133 11.44 17.83 -18.56
C LEU A 133 10.37 18.89 -18.88
N GLU A 134 9.58 19.34 -17.91
CA GLU A 134 8.87 20.62 -18.03
C GLU A 134 9.11 21.44 -16.75
N GLY A 135 10.24 22.14 -16.74
CA GLY A 135 10.47 23.28 -15.88
C GLY A 135 9.87 24.52 -16.54
N ASP A 136 8.98 25.19 -15.82
CA ASP A 136 8.44 26.51 -16.17
C ASP A 136 9.59 27.52 -16.33
N ASP A 137 9.86 27.93 -17.56
CA ASP A 137 10.40 29.25 -17.93
C ASP A 137 10.39 29.39 -19.47
N GLU A 138 9.26 29.77 -20.06
CA GLU A 138 9.21 30.34 -21.43
C GLU A 138 8.76 31.81 -21.40
N PRO A 139 9.47 32.71 -22.09
CA PRO A 139 8.89 33.98 -22.53
C PRO A 139 8.66 34.02 -24.06
N GLU A 140 7.39 34.27 -24.41
CA GLU A 140 6.79 34.81 -25.64
C GLU A 140 7.66 35.10 -26.90
N ALA A 141 7.30 34.52 -28.07
CA ALA A 141 7.33 35.22 -29.38
C ALA A 141 6.55 34.52 -30.53
N LYS A 142 5.32 35.00 -30.77
CA LYS A 142 4.61 35.28 -32.05
C LYS A 142 4.91 34.53 -33.37
N SER A 143 3.84 33.88 -33.86
CA SER A 143 3.19 33.99 -35.20
C SER A 143 3.83 33.39 -36.47
N LYS A 144 3.15 32.44 -37.13
CA LYS A 144 2.34 32.60 -38.38
C LYS A 144 2.10 31.25 -39.09
N ASP A 145 0.84 31.05 -39.54
CA ASP A 145 0.37 30.43 -40.79
C ASP A 145 0.84 28.97 -41.10
N GLU A 146 0.04 27.98 -41.56
CA GLU A 146 -1.22 27.95 -42.32
C GLU A 146 -1.60 26.45 -42.54
N LEU A 147 -2.92 26.12 -42.58
CA LEU A 147 -3.59 25.01 -43.33
C LEU A 147 -3.29 23.55 -42.89
N ALA A 148 -4.20 22.57 -42.74
CA ALA A 148 -5.60 22.28 -43.05
C ALA A 148 -6.00 21.13 -42.07
N GLU A 149 -7.23 20.86 -41.62
CA GLU A 149 -8.41 20.42 -42.38
C GLU A 149 -9.57 20.28 -41.37
N ASN A 150 -10.77 20.75 -41.75
CA ASN A 150 -12.01 20.68 -40.99
C ASN A 150 -12.72 19.33 -41.21
N ALA A 151 -13.04 18.61 -40.13
CA ALA A 151 -14.26 17.80 -39.99
C ALA A 151 -14.42 17.50 -38.49
N ASP A 152 -15.53 17.95 -37.88
CA ASP A 152 -16.11 17.51 -36.58
C ASP A 152 -16.75 18.63 -35.72
N ARG A 153 -16.86 19.86 -36.23
CA ARG A 153 -17.51 20.97 -35.50
C ARG A 153 -19.03 21.12 -35.69
N GLU A 154 -19.69 20.29 -36.50
CA GLU A 154 -21.15 20.42 -36.74
C GLU A 154 -22.04 19.38 -36.02
N LYS A 155 -21.47 18.41 -35.26
CA LYS A 155 -22.28 17.47 -34.45
C LYS A 155 -22.36 17.78 -32.96
N LEU A 156 -21.57 18.75 -32.47
CA LEU A 156 -21.54 19.14 -31.06
C LEU A 156 -22.56 20.23 -30.71
N ALA A 157 -23.19 20.88 -31.70
CA ALA A 157 -24.14 21.96 -31.50
C ALA A 157 -25.61 21.51 -31.34
N GLU A 158 -25.96 20.26 -31.69
CA GLU A 158 -27.34 19.74 -31.54
C GLU A 158 -27.60 19.05 -30.19
N ILE A 159 -26.57 18.90 -29.34
CA ILE A 159 -26.68 18.26 -28.01
C ILE A 159 -26.95 19.29 -26.90
N SER A 160 -26.84 20.60 -27.18
CA SER A 160 -27.02 21.67 -26.17
C SER A 160 -28.48 22.06 -25.88
N ALA A 161 -29.46 21.22 -26.22
CA ALA A 161 -30.89 21.55 -26.15
C ALA A 161 -31.73 20.68 -25.19
N SER A 162 -31.11 19.75 -24.44
CA SER A 162 -31.79 19.02 -23.36
C SER A 162 -31.38 19.52 -21.98
N GLU A 163 -31.78 20.75 -21.66
CA GLU A 163 -31.88 21.26 -20.28
C GLU A 163 -32.95 20.47 -19.51
N ILE A 164 -32.62 19.29 -18.96
CA ILE A 164 -33.52 18.56 -18.04
C ILE A 164 -32.72 17.94 -16.88
N GLN A 165 -32.67 18.69 -15.76
CA GLN A 165 -32.54 18.24 -14.36
C GLN A 165 -31.69 16.98 -14.05
N LEU A 166 -30.37 17.05 -14.23
CA LEU A 166 -29.43 15.96 -13.87
C LEU A 166 -29.15 15.84 -12.36
N THR A 167 -29.42 16.89 -11.57
CA THR A 167 -29.32 16.84 -10.09
C THR A 167 -30.45 16.03 -9.44
N GLY A 168 -31.55 15.78 -10.15
CA GLY A 168 -32.70 15.04 -9.62
C GLY A 168 -32.58 13.51 -9.71
N ASN A 169 -31.78 13.01 -10.65
CA ASN A 169 -31.67 11.56 -10.92
C ASN A 169 -30.42 10.91 -10.28
N LEU A 170 -29.58 11.69 -9.62
CA LEU A 170 -28.50 11.25 -8.73
C LEU A 170 -28.91 11.62 -7.29
N ALA A 171 -30.01 11.06 -6.81
CA ALA A 171 -30.46 11.30 -5.44
C ALA A 171 -29.65 10.43 -4.47
N ALA A 172 -28.82 11.05 -3.62
CA ALA A 172 -28.31 10.41 -2.41
C ALA A 172 -29.49 10.06 -1.48
N PRO A 173 -29.47 8.95 -0.73
CA PRO A 173 -30.53 8.64 0.22
C PRO A 173 -30.47 9.66 1.37
N ALA A 174 -31.58 10.36 1.63
CA ALA A 174 -31.77 11.08 2.89
C ALA A 174 -31.98 10.03 4.01
N GLU A 175 -31.17 10.08 5.06
CA GLU A 175 -31.32 9.23 6.24
C GLU A 175 -32.68 9.49 6.92
N GLN A 176 -33.57 8.50 6.85
CA GLN A 176 -34.64 8.28 7.82
C GLN A 176 -34.57 6.83 8.26
N VAL A 177 -33.77 6.55 9.29
CA VAL A 177 -33.87 5.31 10.07
C VAL A 177 -34.93 5.55 11.12
N ASP A 178 -36.17 5.20 10.77
CA ASP A 178 -37.27 5.05 11.70
C ASP A 178 -37.02 3.79 12.54
N GLN A 179 -36.74 3.98 13.84
CA GLN A 179 -36.61 2.90 14.80
C GLN A 179 -37.99 2.25 14.99
N LYS A 180 -38.24 1.12 14.30
CA LYS A 180 -39.32 0.20 14.68
C LYS A 180 -38.81 -0.74 15.77
N GLU A 181 -39.18 -0.41 17.00
CA GLU A 181 -39.16 -1.32 18.15
C GLU A 181 -39.87 -2.63 17.80
N ALA A 182 -39.20 -3.75 18.06
CA ALA A 182 -39.80 -5.07 18.04
C ALA A 182 -40.46 -5.32 19.40
N GLU A 183 -41.78 -5.47 19.39
CA GLU A 183 -42.63 -5.86 20.52
C GLU A 183 -42.18 -7.21 21.12
N PRO A 184 -42.19 -7.36 22.46
CA PRO A 184 -42.12 -8.68 23.09
C PRO A 184 -43.54 -9.25 23.33
N ASP A 185 -43.67 -10.52 22.98
CA ASP A 185 -44.83 -11.41 23.13
C ASP A 185 -45.41 -11.42 24.56
N PRO A 186 -46.74 -11.34 24.78
CA PRO A 186 -47.33 -11.36 26.11
C PRO A 186 -47.94 -12.73 26.45
N HIS A 187 -47.51 -13.32 27.56
CA HIS A 187 -48.33 -14.26 28.33
C HIS A 187 -48.03 -14.15 29.84
N GLU A 188 -49.06 -13.71 30.58
CA GLU A 188 -49.61 -14.23 31.85
C GLU A 188 -48.62 -14.90 32.85
N ASP A 189 -48.51 -14.54 34.14
CA ASP A 189 -49.57 -14.29 35.11
C ASP A 189 -49.00 -13.73 36.45
N THR A 190 -49.77 -12.82 37.04
CA THR A 190 -50.10 -12.56 38.47
C THR A 190 -49.05 -12.35 39.60
N GLU A 191 -49.23 -11.18 40.25
CA GLU A 191 -49.24 -10.90 41.72
C GLU A 191 -47.88 -11.02 42.48
N ASP A 192 -47.43 -10.09 43.33
CA ASP A 192 -48.15 -9.21 44.25
C ASP A 192 -47.22 -8.10 44.84
N GLU A 193 -47.88 -7.10 45.42
CA GLU A 193 -47.46 -5.82 45.99
C GLU A 193 -46.33 -5.80 47.08
N ARG A 194 -45.56 -4.69 47.17
CA ARG A 194 -45.65 -3.60 48.20
C ARG A 194 -44.33 -2.87 48.52
N ASN A 195 -44.32 -1.57 48.19
CA ASN A 195 -43.92 -0.37 48.97
C ASN A 195 -42.76 -0.36 49.96
N GLY A 196 -41.93 0.71 49.87
CA GLY A 196 -41.06 1.14 50.97
C GLY A 196 -40.09 2.31 50.72
N GLU A 197 -40.61 3.45 50.29
CA GLU A 197 -40.25 4.84 50.69
C GLU A 197 -38.81 5.30 51.09
N VAL A 198 -38.43 6.45 50.48
CA VAL A 198 -37.88 7.69 51.09
C VAL A 198 -36.34 7.81 51.26
N ASN A 199 -35.70 8.70 50.48
CA ASN A 199 -35.39 10.07 50.96
C ASN A 199 -34.89 11.05 49.88
N ARG A 200 -35.19 12.33 50.12
CA ARG A 200 -35.03 13.54 49.28
C ARG A 200 -33.68 14.24 49.49
N GLU A 201 -33.26 15.06 48.50
CA GLU A 201 -32.96 16.52 48.55
C GLU A 201 -31.81 16.99 47.61
N HIS A 202 -32.19 17.60 46.46
CA HIS A 202 -31.89 18.98 45.95
C HIS A 202 -30.45 19.58 45.88
N PRO A 203 -30.19 20.65 45.08
CA PRO A 203 -30.27 20.82 43.61
C PRO A 203 -29.06 21.65 43.06
N ASP A 204 -29.18 22.20 41.84
CA ASP A 204 -28.35 23.24 41.17
C ASP A 204 -27.25 22.80 40.19
N ARG A 205 -27.59 22.77 38.88
CA ARG A 205 -26.75 23.44 37.87
C ARG A 205 -27.55 23.77 36.60
N MET A 206 -27.43 25.04 36.21
CA MET A 206 -27.98 25.63 34.99
C MET A 206 -27.52 24.89 33.73
N GLU A 207 -28.46 24.45 32.91
CA GLU A 207 -28.21 24.09 31.51
C GLU A 207 -28.51 25.31 30.62
N SER A 208 -27.47 25.79 29.94
CA SER A 208 -27.59 26.70 28.81
C SER A 208 -27.85 25.88 27.53
N PRO A 209 -28.70 26.34 26.60
CA PRO A 209 -29.00 25.59 25.38
C PRO A 209 -27.78 25.63 24.44
N VAL A 210 -27.26 24.46 24.08
CA VAL A 210 -26.32 24.32 22.97
C VAL A 210 -27.12 24.42 21.68
N GLU A 211 -26.93 25.52 20.96
CA GLU A 211 -27.41 25.69 19.59
C GLU A 211 -26.81 24.57 18.72
N GLN A 212 -27.67 23.67 18.24
CA GLN A 212 -27.34 22.76 17.15
C GLN A 212 -27.21 23.61 15.88
N GLN A 213 -25.98 23.88 15.45
CA GLN A 213 -25.71 24.33 14.09
C GLN A 213 -25.99 23.16 13.15
N GLU A 214 -27.08 23.27 12.39
CA GLU A 214 -27.32 22.47 11.19
C GLU A 214 -26.15 22.71 10.22
N ASP A 215 -25.30 21.69 10.10
CA ASP A 215 -24.23 21.63 9.11
C ASP A 215 -24.90 21.50 7.72
N THR A 216 -25.08 22.63 7.03
CA THR A 216 -25.57 22.64 5.66
C THR A 216 -24.58 21.85 4.80
N ALA A 217 -24.99 20.66 4.33
CA ALA A 217 -24.17 19.77 3.51
C ALA A 217 -23.52 20.54 2.34
N LYS A 218 -22.20 20.70 2.39
CA LYS A 218 -21.41 21.18 1.25
C LYS A 218 -21.69 20.24 0.07
N PRO A 219 -21.90 20.75 -1.15
CA PRO A 219 -22.04 19.88 -2.32
C PRO A 219 -20.85 18.93 -2.36
N ASP A 220 -21.08 17.62 -2.54
CA ASP A 220 -20.02 16.62 -2.59
C ASP A 220 -19.04 17.00 -3.71
N GLU A 221 -17.93 17.66 -3.33
CA GLU A 221 -16.96 18.27 -4.26
C GLU A 221 -16.24 17.23 -5.14
N ASP A 222 -16.45 15.93 -4.88
CA ASP A 222 -15.78 14.82 -5.55
C ASP A 222 -16.71 13.93 -6.40
N LEU A 223 -17.87 14.45 -6.82
CA LEU A 223 -18.74 13.76 -7.77
C LEU A 223 -18.05 13.59 -9.15
N PRO A 224 -18.38 12.52 -9.91
CA PRO A 224 -17.91 12.36 -11.28
C PRO A 224 -18.32 13.57 -12.13
N ASN A 225 -17.38 14.16 -12.87
CA ASN A 225 -17.66 15.22 -13.82
C ASN A 225 -18.49 14.72 -15.02
N GLU A 226 -18.89 15.62 -15.92
CA GLU A 226 -19.77 15.28 -17.05
C GLU A 226 -19.15 14.23 -17.99
N GLN A 227 -17.86 14.35 -18.30
CA GLN A 227 -17.13 13.44 -19.17
C GLN A 227 -17.02 12.04 -18.56
N VAL A 228 -16.68 11.96 -17.27
CA VAL A 228 -16.66 10.69 -16.52
C VAL A 228 -18.07 10.09 -16.46
N THR A 229 -19.10 10.91 -16.18
CA THR A 229 -20.50 10.46 -16.14
C THR A 229 -20.95 9.86 -17.48
N GLN A 230 -20.59 10.49 -18.60
CA GLN A 230 -20.90 9.97 -19.93
C GLN A 230 -20.20 8.63 -20.18
N PHE A 231 -18.92 8.52 -19.82
CA PHE A 231 -18.17 7.27 -19.90
C PHE A 231 -18.81 6.15 -19.08
N LEU A 232 -19.18 6.43 -17.82
CA LEU A 232 -19.85 5.47 -16.95
C LEU A 232 -21.17 4.98 -17.55
N ARG A 233 -22.00 5.87 -18.10
CA ARG A 233 -23.26 5.49 -18.76
C ARG A 233 -23.02 4.59 -19.97
N GLN A 234 -22.04 4.92 -20.82
CA GLN A 234 -21.68 4.10 -21.97
C GLN A 234 -21.20 2.72 -21.54
N LEU A 235 -20.36 2.64 -20.52
CA LEU A 235 -19.84 1.38 -19.99
C LEU A 235 -20.96 0.51 -19.40
N VAL A 236 -21.84 1.09 -18.59
CA VAL A 236 -23.02 0.39 -18.04
C VAL A 236 -23.90 -0.16 -19.16
N SER A 237 -24.19 0.62 -20.21
CA SER A 237 -24.99 0.16 -21.34
C SER A 237 -24.31 -0.96 -22.15
N GLN A 238 -22.98 -1.03 -22.14
CA GLN A 238 -22.23 -2.13 -22.76
C GLN A 238 -22.23 -3.40 -21.89
N LEU A 239 -22.07 -3.25 -20.58
CA LEU A 239 -22.04 -4.38 -19.63
C LEU A 239 -23.43 -5.00 -19.42
N TRP A 240 -24.46 -4.16 -19.36
CA TRP A 240 -25.85 -4.56 -19.08
C TRP A 240 -26.82 -3.96 -20.12
N PRO A 241 -26.72 -4.38 -21.39
CA PRO A 241 -27.57 -3.86 -22.47
C PRO A 241 -29.07 -4.05 -22.21
N GLU A 242 -29.44 -5.03 -21.40
CA GLU A 242 -30.82 -5.30 -20.98
C GLU A 242 -31.46 -4.20 -20.13
N LEU A 243 -30.66 -3.30 -19.53
CA LEU A 243 -31.19 -2.14 -18.79
C LEU A 243 -31.67 -1.01 -19.72
N GLY A 244 -31.40 -1.10 -21.02
CA GLY A 244 -31.75 -0.09 -22.02
C GLY A 244 -30.72 1.04 -22.14
N ALA A 245 -31.05 2.04 -22.96
CA ALA A 245 -30.12 3.10 -23.36
C ALA A 245 -29.85 4.15 -22.27
N ASN A 246 -30.70 4.26 -21.26
CA ASN A 246 -30.54 5.25 -20.19
C ASN A 246 -31.00 4.67 -18.85
N PRO A 247 -30.25 3.72 -18.28
CA PRO A 247 -30.57 3.15 -16.99
C PRO A 247 -30.58 4.23 -15.90
N GLU A 248 -31.48 4.08 -14.95
CA GLU A 248 -31.42 4.84 -13.71
C GLU A 248 -30.26 4.29 -12.87
N LEU A 249 -29.33 5.16 -12.50
CA LEU A 249 -28.10 4.81 -11.80
C LEU A 249 -28.03 5.54 -10.47
N ARG A 250 -27.60 4.84 -9.42
CA ARG A 250 -27.37 5.39 -8.10
C ARG A 250 -25.88 5.39 -7.82
N LEU A 251 -25.42 6.49 -7.24
CA LEU A 251 -24.03 6.65 -6.82
C LEU A 251 -24.02 6.87 -5.31
N GLU A 252 -23.28 6.03 -4.59
CA GLU A 252 -23.07 6.16 -3.15
C GLU A 252 -21.58 6.03 -2.82
N ARG A 253 -21.13 6.57 -1.69
CA ARG A 253 -19.73 6.39 -1.26
C ARG A 253 -19.50 4.89 -0.99
N ALA A 254 -18.50 4.29 -1.63
CA ALA A 254 -18.18 2.88 -1.45
C ALA A 254 -17.32 2.61 -0.20
N SER A 255 -16.71 3.65 0.36
CA SER A 255 -15.74 3.56 1.45
C SER A 255 -16.06 4.54 2.57
N ALA A 256 -15.76 4.17 3.81
CA ALA A 256 -15.91 5.08 4.94
C ALA A 256 -14.79 6.12 4.98
N LYS A 257 -14.99 7.17 5.79
CA LYS A 257 -13.93 8.17 6.05
C LYS A 257 -12.72 7.46 6.68
N GLY A 258 -11.54 7.64 6.09
CA GLY A 258 -10.30 6.99 6.54
C GLY A 258 -10.01 5.63 5.91
N ASP A 259 -10.80 5.18 4.94
CA ASP A 259 -10.47 3.99 4.14
C ASP A 259 -9.65 4.35 2.90
N ASN A 260 -9.88 5.52 2.30
CA ASN A 260 -9.17 5.99 1.10
C ASN A 260 -8.69 7.43 1.29
N TYR A 261 -7.38 7.65 1.12
CA TYR A 261 -6.74 8.97 1.30
C TYR A 261 -6.42 9.66 -0.05
N LEU A 262 -5.97 8.89 -1.04
CA LEU A 262 -5.49 9.39 -2.33
C LEU A 262 -6.58 9.56 -3.40
N GLY A 263 -7.65 8.77 -3.33
CA GLY A 263 -8.77 8.82 -4.27
C GLY A 263 -10.13 8.79 -3.56
N VAL A 264 -11.17 9.08 -4.33
CA VAL A 264 -12.56 8.92 -3.93
C VAL A 264 -13.14 7.68 -4.60
N VAL A 265 -13.78 6.83 -3.80
CA VAL A 265 -14.33 5.57 -4.27
C VAL A 265 -15.85 5.62 -4.16
N TRP A 266 -16.50 5.53 -5.31
CA TRP A 266 -17.95 5.50 -5.46
C TRP A 266 -18.42 4.09 -5.81
N ARG A 267 -19.60 3.72 -5.34
CA ARG A 267 -20.34 2.55 -5.79
C ARG A 267 -21.41 3.01 -6.75
N LEU A 268 -21.39 2.49 -7.97
CA LEU A 268 -22.35 2.77 -9.03
C LEU A 268 -23.26 1.55 -9.20
N GLN A 269 -24.55 1.71 -8.90
CA GLN A 269 -25.54 0.64 -8.98
C GLN A 269 -26.64 0.96 -9.98
N ALA A 270 -27.13 -0.06 -10.68
CA ALA A 270 -28.40 0.03 -11.39
C ALA A 270 -29.55 0.11 -10.38
N ALA A 271 -30.40 1.14 -10.48
CA ALA A 271 -31.51 1.34 -9.54
C ALA A 271 -32.51 0.17 -9.56
N SER A 272 -32.62 -0.53 -10.70
CA SER A 272 -33.49 -1.69 -10.88
C SER A 272 -32.96 -2.98 -10.26
N ASP A 273 -31.64 -3.09 -10.01
CA ASP A 273 -31.00 -4.31 -9.52
C ASP A 273 -29.67 -3.97 -8.83
N SER A 274 -29.67 -3.95 -7.50
CA SER A 274 -28.48 -3.61 -6.72
C SER A 274 -27.32 -4.62 -6.87
N LYS A 275 -27.57 -5.81 -7.43
CA LYS A 275 -26.49 -6.76 -7.75
C LYS A 275 -25.67 -6.35 -8.96
N ARG A 276 -26.22 -5.49 -9.82
CA ARG A 276 -25.49 -4.83 -10.90
C ARG A 276 -24.79 -3.61 -10.31
N SER A 277 -23.62 -3.86 -9.73
CA SER A 277 -22.82 -2.88 -9.00
C SER A 277 -21.40 -2.81 -9.54
N LEU A 278 -20.86 -1.60 -9.62
CA LEU A 278 -19.48 -1.30 -10.00
C LEU A 278 -18.84 -0.40 -8.96
N VAL A 279 -17.54 -0.53 -8.77
CA VAL A 279 -16.72 0.43 -8.01
C VAL A 279 -16.06 1.40 -8.97
N VAL A 280 -16.18 2.70 -8.71
CA VAL A 280 -15.59 3.77 -9.51
C VAL A 280 -14.61 4.54 -8.64
N LYS A 281 -13.31 4.43 -8.93
CA LYS A 281 -12.26 5.24 -8.30
C LYS A 281 -12.04 6.51 -9.13
N LEU A 282 -12.04 7.65 -8.46
CA LEU A 282 -11.76 8.97 -9.03
C LEU A 282 -10.68 9.68 -8.22
N PRO A 283 -9.78 10.44 -8.86
CA PRO A 283 -8.94 11.38 -8.14
C PRO A 283 -9.81 12.48 -7.50
N PRO A 284 -9.32 13.14 -6.44
CA PRO A 284 -9.98 14.33 -5.89
C PRO A 284 -10.18 15.39 -6.97
N GLN A 285 -11.25 16.17 -6.92
CA GLN A 285 -11.47 17.24 -7.92
C GLN A 285 -10.71 18.53 -7.57
N ASN A 286 -10.37 18.74 -6.29
CA ASN A 286 -9.56 19.87 -5.87
C ASN A 286 -8.12 19.77 -6.43
N ARG A 287 -7.72 20.79 -7.19
CA ARG A 287 -6.42 20.85 -7.87
C ARG A 287 -5.22 20.79 -6.92
N VAL A 288 -5.29 21.50 -5.79
CA VAL A 288 -4.20 21.53 -4.80
C VAL A 288 -4.05 20.16 -4.16
N ARG A 289 -5.16 19.53 -3.77
CA ARG A 289 -5.17 18.16 -3.25
C ARG A 289 -4.60 17.16 -4.25
N ARG A 290 -4.98 17.23 -5.53
CA ARG A 290 -4.41 16.37 -6.58
C ARG A 290 -2.89 16.48 -6.67
N LYS A 291 -2.36 17.72 -6.65
CA LYS A 291 -0.92 18.00 -6.71
C LYS A 291 -0.20 17.45 -5.47
N GLN A 292 -0.65 17.84 -4.28
CA GLN A 292 0.01 17.51 -3.01
C GLN A 292 -0.02 16.00 -2.67
N PHE A 293 -1.07 15.30 -3.09
CA PHE A 293 -1.18 13.85 -2.94
C PHE A 293 -0.66 13.06 -4.14
N PHE A 294 -0.08 13.72 -5.15
CA PHE A 294 0.48 13.05 -6.33
C PHE A 294 -0.56 12.13 -7.02
N ALA A 295 -1.82 12.59 -7.06
CA ALA A 295 -2.96 11.77 -7.42
C ALA A 295 -2.86 11.24 -8.86
N ARG A 296 -2.44 12.08 -9.80
CA ARG A 296 -2.33 11.69 -11.22
C ARG A 296 -1.32 10.55 -11.42
N PRO A 297 -0.05 10.65 -10.99
CA PRO A 297 0.88 9.52 -11.08
C PRO A 297 0.38 8.24 -10.40
N CYS A 298 -0.27 8.34 -9.24
CA CYS A 298 -0.88 7.20 -8.54
C CYS A 298 -2.01 6.54 -9.36
N PHE A 299 -2.92 7.33 -9.96
CA PHE A 299 -4.00 6.82 -10.81
C PHE A 299 -3.49 6.19 -12.11
N LEU A 300 -2.44 6.77 -12.71
CA LEU A 300 -1.79 6.19 -13.89
C LEU A 300 -1.07 4.89 -13.53
N ARG A 301 -0.46 4.80 -12.34
CA ARG A 301 0.16 3.57 -11.83
C ARG A 301 -0.88 2.46 -11.63
N GLU A 302 -2.01 2.77 -11.00
CA GLU A 302 -3.09 1.80 -10.81
C GLU A 302 -3.71 1.40 -12.15
N THR A 303 -3.84 2.34 -13.09
CA THR A 303 -4.26 2.04 -14.47
C THR A 303 -3.28 1.09 -15.17
N ALA A 304 -1.96 1.28 -15.00
CA ALA A 304 -0.93 0.37 -15.51
C ALA A 304 -1.08 -1.04 -14.95
N ALA A 305 -1.43 -1.17 -13.67
CA ALA A 305 -1.69 -2.46 -13.05
C ALA A 305 -2.85 -3.17 -13.74
N TYR A 306 -3.99 -2.51 -13.91
CA TYR A 306 -5.19 -3.11 -14.51
C TYR A 306 -5.14 -3.31 -16.02
N GLU A 307 -4.46 -2.43 -16.76
CA GLU A 307 -4.43 -2.50 -18.22
C GLU A 307 -3.23 -3.25 -18.80
N VAL A 308 -2.14 -3.39 -18.05
CA VAL A 308 -0.90 -4.02 -18.53
C VAL A 308 -0.52 -5.22 -17.69
N PHE A 309 -0.24 -5.01 -16.39
CA PHE A 309 0.37 -6.05 -15.57
C PHE A 309 -0.59 -7.20 -15.26
N LEU A 310 -1.79 -6.93 -14.73
CA LEU A 310 -2.76 -7.97 -14.40
C LEU A 310 -3.20 -8.77 -15.63
N PRO A 311 -3.47 -8.16 -16.81
CA PRO A 311 -3.68 -8.90 -18.05
C PRO A 311 -2.48 -9.75 -18.47
N LEU A 312 -1.25 -9.26 -18.30
CA LEU A 312 -0.04 -10.05 -18.54
C LEU A 312 0.04 -11.27 -17.61
N THR A 313 -0.33 -11.11 -16.34
CA THR A 313 -0.39 -12.25 -15.41
C THR A 313 -1.41 -13.30 -15.85
N ALA A 314 -2.58 -12.88 -16.33
CA ALA A 314 -3.59 -13.79 -16.87
C ALA A 314 -3.05 -14.54 -18.10
N LEU A 315 -2.39 -13.83 -19.02
CA LEU A 315 -1.82 -14.41 -20.24
C LEU A 315 -0.76 -15.47 -19.94
N ILE A 316 0.15 -15.20 -19.02
CA ILE A 316 1.20 -16.16 -18.60
C ILE A 316 0.56 -17.41 -18.00
N GLN A 317 -0.43 -17.24 -17.12
CA GLN A 317 -1.11 -18.35 -16.48
C GLN A 317 -1.93 -19.20 -17.46
N ASP A 318 -2.54 -18.57 -18.48
CA ASP A 318 -3.28 -19.27 -19.54
C ASP A 318 -2.36 -20.15 -20.39
N LYS A 319 -1.20 -19.63 -20.79
CA LYS A 319 -0.15 -20.38 -21.51
C LYS A 319 0.26 -21.67 -20.77
N TRP A 320 0.36 -21.60 -19.44
CA TRP A 320 0.71 -22.74 -18.59
C TRP A 320 -0.50 -23.55 -18.10
N LYS A 321 -1.71 -23.15 -18.49
CA LYS A 321 -2.99 -23.79 -18.14
C LYS A 321 -3.18 -23.89 -16.63
N ILE A 322 -2.81 -22.84 -15.90
CA ILE A 322 -3.02 -22.75 -14.45
C ILE A 322 -4.49 -22.40 -14.20
N ILE A 323 -5.18 -23.28 -13.46
CA ILE A 323 -6.62 -23.24 -13.21
C ILE A 323 -6.92 -23.30 -11.71
N GLY A 324 -8.16 -22.99 -11.34
CA GLY A 324 -8.65 -23.17 -9.97
C GLY A 324 -7.87 -22.34 -8.94
N ASP A 325 -7.66 -22.92 -7.77
CA ASP A 325 -7.02 -22.27 -6.62
C ASP A 325 -5.53 -22.03 -6.80
N ASP A 326 -4.89 -22.74 -7.71
CA ASP A 326 -3.49 -22.50 -8.05
C ASP A 326 -3.29 -21.17 -8.81
N ARG A 327 -4.33 -20.69 -9.50
CA ARG A 327 -4.27 -19.46 -10.30
C ARG A 327 -4.27 -18.21 -9.40
N PHE A 328 -3.34 -17.29 -9.65
CA PHE A 328 -3.47 -15.91 -9.20
C PHE A 328 -4.68 -15.25 -9.84
N ARG A 329 -5.68 -15.00 -9.00
CA ARG A 329 -6.94 -14.32 -9.33
C ARG A 329 -7.30 -13.27 -8.29
N GLN A 330 -6.43 -13.02 -7.32
CA GLN A 330 -6.70 -12.23 -6.11
C GLN A 330 -6.66 -10.72 -6.40
N HIS A 331 -7.40 -10.27 -7.40
CA HIS A 331 -7.63 -8.86 -7.75
C HIS A 331 -9.09 -8.67 -8.20
N ALA A 332 -9.56 -7.42 -8.24
CA ALA A 332 -10.84 -7.07 -8.86
C ALA A 332 -10.74 -7.12 -10.40
N LEU A 333 -11.82 -7.45 -11.09
CA LEU A 333 -11.89 -7.23 -12.54
C LEU A 333 -11.97 -5.73 -12.84
N CYS A 334 -11.29 -5.27 -13.89
CA CYS A 334 -11.39 -3.91 -14.40
C CYS A 334 -12.26 -3.91 -15.66
N PHE A 335 -13.26 -3.03 -15.69
CA PHE A 335 -14.18 -2.90 -16.83
C PHE A 335 -13.83 -1.72 -17.74
N GLY A 336 -13.09 -0.75 -17.24
CA GLY A 336 -12.61 0.36 -18.05
C GLY A 336 -11.85 1.40 -17.24
N THR A 337 -10.99 2.15 -17.92
CA THR A 337 -10.23 3.26 -17.34
C THR A 337 -10.30 4.50 -18.23
N ARG A 338 -10.00 5.66 -17.63
CA ARG A 338 -9.69 6.91 -18.31
C ARG A 338 -8.41 7.49 -17.71
N GLN A 339 -7.57 8.06 -18.57
CA GLN A 339 -6.25 8.62 -18.19
C GLN A 339 -6.12 10.11 -18.52
N ASP A 340 -7.10 10.69 -19.23
CA ASP A 340 -7.10 12.10 -19.59
C ASP A 340 -7.42 12.98 -18.38
N GLU A 341 -6.58 13.97 -18.10
CA GLU A 341 -6.78 14.91 -16.98
C GLU A 341 -7.85 15.96 -17.33
N PRO A 342 -8.78 16.32 -16.42
CA PRO A 342 -8.99 15.83 -15.04
C PRO A 342 -10.04 14.70 -14.94
N ASN A 343 -10.27 13.96 -16.02
CA ASN A 343 -11.31 12.95 -16.16
C ASN A 343 -10.81 11.54 -15.89
N GLU A 344 -9.70 11.37 -15.15
CA GLU A 344 -9.18 10.05 -14.84
C GLU A 344 -10.21 9.26 -14.01
N CYS A 345 -10.39 7.99 -14.34
CA CYS A 345 -11.26 7.10 -13.57
C CYS A 345 -10.88 5.65 -13.78
N ILE A 346 -11.13 4.82 -12.78
CA ILE A 346 -10.94 3.36 -12.86
C ILE A 346 -12.25 2.70 -12.42
N VAL A 347 -12.83 1.87 -13.28
CA VAL A 347 -14.09 1.17 -13.03
C VAL A 347 -13.82 -0.30 -12.82
N LEU A 348 -14.19 -0.80 -11.64
CA LEU A 348 -13.85 -2.11 -11.12
C LEU A 348 -15.11 -2.92 -10.75
N GLU A 349 -14.93 -4.22 -10.64
CA GLU A 349 -15.85 -5.13 -9.97
C GLU A 349 -16.13 -4.70 -8.54
N ASP A 350 -17.41 -4.62 -8.19
CA ASP A 350 -17.82 -4.49 -6.80
C ASP A 350 -17.73 -5.85 -6.10
N LEU A 351 -16.56 -6.12 -5.52
CA LEU A 351 -16.28 -7.34 -4.78
C LEU A 351 -17.22 -7.55 -3.59
N SER A 352 -17.87 -6.50 -3.06
CA SER A 352 -18.83 -6.64 -1.97
C SER A 352 -20.07 -7.46 -2.40
N CYS A 353 -20.45 -7.41 -3.68
CA CYS A 353 -21.52 -8.25 -4.23
C CYS A 353 -21.15 -9.74 -4.26
N ALA A 354 -19.85 -10.07 -4.23
CA ALA A 354 -19.35 -11.44 -4.18
C ALA A 354 -19.05 -11.92 -2.74
N GLY A 355 -19.46 -11.17 -1.72
CA GLY A 355 -19.31 -11.51 -0.31
C GLY A 355 -17.93 -11.18 0.29
N PHE A 356 -17.14 -10.36 -0.40
CA PHE A 356 -15.88 -9.86 0.13
C PHE A 356 -16.10 -8.64 1.04
N SER A 357 -15.35 -8.57 2.13
CA SER A 357 -15.42 -7.47 3.09
C SER A 357 -14.05 -7.15 3.66
N LEU A 358 -13.85 -5.91 4.12
CA LEU A 358 -12.66 -5.51 4.86
C LEU A 358 -12.63 -6.19 6.22
N HIS A 359 -11.45 -6.63 6.65
CA HIS A 359 -11.25 -7.01 8.05
C HIS A 359 -11.13 -5.73 8.91
N ASN A 360 -11.65 -5.74 10.12
CA ASN A 360 -11.53 -4.58 11.01
C ASN A 360 -10.05 -4.40 11.41
N ARG A 361 -9.41 -3.30 10.96
CA ARG A 361 -7.99 -3.00 11.19
C ARG A 361 -7.56 -2.88 12.66
N PHE A 362 -8.52 -2.75 13.58
CA PHE A 362 -8.27 -2.74 15.03
C PHE A 362 -8.30 -4.14 15.67
N LEU A 363 -8.66 -5.18 14.92
CA LEU A 363 -8.64 -6.56 15.35
C LEU A 363 -7.44 -7.28 14.75
N ASP A 364 -6.81 -8.16 15.54
CA ASP A 364 -5.73 -9.00 15.05
C ASP A 364 -6.18 -9.90 13.90
N LEU A 365 -5.35 -10.02 12.87
CA LEU A 365 -5.50 -11.02 11.83
C LEU A 365 -5.17 -12.42 12.40
N SER A 366 -5.98 -13.42 12.04
CA SER A 366 -5.65 -14.80 12.40
C SER A 366 -4.47 -15.32 11.56
N VAL A 367 -3.83 -16.41 12.02
CA VAL A 367 -2.75 -17.09 11.27
C VAL A 367 -3.18 -17.41 9.83
N GLU A 368 -4.42 -17.85 9.63
CA GLU A 368 -4.94 -18.18 8.31
C GLU A 368 -5.11 -16.94 7.41
N HIS A 369 -5.49 -15.78 7.96
CA HIS A 369 -5.56 -14.54 7.18
C HIS A 369 -4.17 -14.14 6.68
N VAL A 370 -3.19 -14.13 7.59
CA VAL A 370 -1.80 -13.77 7.23
C VAL A 370 -1.26 -14.77 6.22
N ARG A 371 -1.41 -16.07 6.47
CA ARG A 371 -0.94 -17.13 5.58
C ARG A 371 -1.53 -16.99 4.17
N ARG A 372 -2.83 -16.74 4.02
CA ARG A 372 -3.44 -16.57 2.68
C ARG A 372 -2.91 -15.36 1.92
N VAL A 373 -2.60 -14.26 2.60
CA VAL A 373 -1.95 -13.10 1.97
C VAL A 373 -0.54 -13.47 1.52
N MET A 374 0.24 -14.19 2.34
CA MET A 374 1.57 -14.68 1.97
C MET A 374 1.53 -15.59 0.73
N LEU A 375 0.61 -16.56 0.68
CA LEU A 375 0.42 -17.43 -0.49
C LEU A 375 -0.03 -16.64 -1.73
N THR A 376 -0.81 -15.57 -1.54
CA THR A 376 -1.23 -14.69 -2.63
C THR A 376 -0.06 -13.92 -3.23
N TYR A 377 0.85 -13.41 -2.39
CA TYR A 377 2.10 -12.81 -2.85
C TYR A 377 2.99 -13.81 -3.56
N ALA A 378 3.11 -15.03 -3.04
CA ALA A 378 3.91 -16.07 -3.68
C ALA A 378 3.46 -16.32 -5.12
N LYS A 379 2.14 -16.41 -5.36
CA LYS A 379 1.56 -16.50 -6.70
C LYS A 379 1.89 -15.29 -7.58
N LEU A 380 1.69 -14.09 -7.06
CA LEU A 380 1.97 -12.84 -7.78
C LEU A 380 3.44 -12.72 -8.19
N HIS A 381 4.35 -12.98 -7.25
CA HIS A 381 5.79 -12.86 -7.43
C HIS A 381 6.34 -13.96 -8.35
N ALA A 382 5.82 -15.19 -8.26
CA ALA A 382 6.18 -16.28 -9.19
C ALA A 382 5.91 -15.89 -10.65
N ILE A 383 4.75 -15.27 -10.92
CA ILE A 383 4.40 -14.81 -12.27
C ILE A 383 5.35 -13.73 -12.76
N SER A 384 5.77 -12.81 -11.89
CA SER A 384 6.78 -11.81 -12.23
C SER A 384 8.11 -12.46 -12.61
N LEU A 385 8.65 -13.34 -11.75
CA LEU A 385 9.93 -14.03 -11.99
C LEU A 385 9.90 -14.86 -13.29
N ALA A 386 8.86 -15.67 -13.48
CA ALA A 386 8.68 -16.46 -14.70
C ALA A 386 8.50 -15.55 -15.92
N GLY A 387 7.71 -14.48 -15.79
CA GLY A 387 7.48 -13.49 -16.83
C GLY A 387 8.78 -12.87 -17.35
N LYS A 388 9.74 -12.55 -16.47
CA LYS A 388 11.02 -11.96 -16.89
C LYS A 388 11.80 -12.87 -17.83
N ARG A 389 11.74 -14.20 -17.62
CA ARG A 389 12.39 -15.18 -18.50
C ARG A 389 11.60 -15.47 -19.76
N GLN A 390 10.28 -15.59 -19.64
CA GLN A 390 9.44 -16.09 -20.71
C GLN A 390 8.96 -15.02 -21.69
N LEU A 391 8.80 -13.79 -21.21
CA LEU A 391 8.30 -12.63 -21.95
C LEU A 391 9.11 -11.37 -21.59
N PRO A 392 10.46 -11.38 -21.80
CA PRO A 392 11.33 -10.29 -21.35
C PRO A 392 10.92 -8.92 -21.91
N GLU A 393 10.49 -8.85 -23.17
CA GLU A 393 10.07 -7.61 -23.82
C GLU A 393 8.86 -6.97 -23.13
N LYS A 394 7.88 -7.77 -22.70
CA LYS A 394 6.69 -7.27 -21.99
C LYS A 394 7.01 -6.89 -20.54
N MET A 395 7.93 -7.61 -19.90
CA MET A 395 8.35 -7.29 -18.54
C MET A 395 9.29 -6.08 -18.46
N GLN A 396 10.06 -5.80 -19.52
CA GLN A 396 11.07 -4.72 -19.51
C GLN A 396 10.47 -3.37 -19.11
N GLN A 397 9.25 -3.05 -19.57
CA GLN A 397 8.61 -1.78 -19.20
C GLN A 397 8.18 -1.74 -17.73
N LEU A 398 7.69 -2.86 -17.21
CA LEU A 398 7.32 -2.98 -15.80
C LEU A 398 8.56 -2.92 -14.89
N GLN A 399 9.72 -3.37 -15.38
CA GLN A 399 11.01 -3.24 -14.69
C GLN A 399 11.52 -1.79 -14.63
N GLN A 400 11.04 -0.93 -15.54
CA GLN A 400 11.41 0.49 -15.61
C GLN A 400 10.50 1.41 -14.78
N LEU A 401 9.56 0.84 -14.02
CA LEU A 401 8.69 1.62 -13.13
C LEU A 401 9.53 2.32 -12.05
N VAL A 402 9.62 3.65 -12.14
CA VAL A 402 10.22 4.49 -11.08
C VAL A 402 9.29 4.49 -9.87
N ASP A 403 9.82 4.32 -8.66
CA ASP A 403 8.98 4.27 -7.46
C ASP A 403 8.23 5.59 -7.23
N ILE A 404 7.01 5.54 -6.69
CA ILE A 404 6.24 6.77 -6.39
C ILE A 404 6.99 7.67 -5.40
N PHE A 405 7.69 7.08 -4.42
CA PHE A 405 8.51 7.85 -3.48
C PHE A 405 9.79 8.39 -4.11
N GLU A 406 10.35 7.70 -5.10
CA GLU A 406 11.50 8.19 -5.86
C GLU A 406 11.13 9.40 -6.72
N GLN A 407 9.96 9.38 -7.37
CA GLN A 407 9.44 10.52 -8.15
C GLN A 407 9.19 11.76 -7.28
N ARG A 408 8.99 11.58 -5.97
CA ARG A 408 8.75 12.66 -5.00
C ARG A 408 9.95 12.97 -4.12
N ARG A 409 11.14 12.44 -4.39
CA ARG A 409 12.31 12.61 -3.51
C ARG A 409 12.72 14.08 -3.31
N ASP A 410 12.44 14.92 -4.31
CA ASP A 410 12.79 16.34 -4.32
C ASP A 410 11.66 17.23 -3.74
N ASP A 411 10.54 16.62 -3.28
CA ASP A 411 9.47 17.30 -2.56
C ASP A 411 9.92 17.61 -1.12
N HIS A 412 10.31 18.86 -0.89
CA HIS A 412 10.83 19.31 0.41
C HIS A 412 9.83 19.12 1.55
N ALA A 413 8.54 19.38 1.33
CA ALA A 413 7.53 19.25 2.38
C ALA A 413 7.34 17.78 2.78
N LEU A 414 7.34 16.87 1.79
CA LEU A 414 7.32 15.44 2.04
C LEU A 414 8.59 14.95 2.75
N GLY A 415 9.76 15.44 2.33
CA GLY A 415 11.04 15.13 2.97
C GLY A 415 11.05 15.50 4.45
N VAL A 416 10.62 16.72 4.79
CA VAL A 416 10.51 17.17 6.19
C VAL A 416 9.51 16.31 6.96
N TYR A 417 8.34 16.00 6.38
CA TYR A 417 7.36 15.11 7.00
C TYR A 417 7.95 13.72 7.30
N PHE A 418 8.70 13.13 6.36
CA PHE A 418 9.34 11.83 6.52
C PHE A 418 10.51 11.83 7.51
N GLU A 419 11.31 12.90 7.59
CA GLU A 419 12.31 13.01 8.66
C GLU A 419 11.66 13.05 10.05
N ASN A 420 10.53 13.77 10.21
CA ASN A 420 9.79 13.82 11.47
C ASN A 420 9.23 12.46 11.91
N LEU A 421 9.06 11.51 10.98
CA LEU A 421 8.67 10.13 11.32
C LEU A 421 9.77 9.42 12.12
N LYS A 422 11.05 9.71 11.87
CA LYS A 422 12.17 9.16 12.64
C LYS A 422 12.13 9.62 14.09
N GLU A 423 11.91 10.92 14.31
CA GLU A 423 11.76 11.48 15.65
C GLU A 423 10.55 10.89 16.39
N SER A 424 9.45 10.71 15.66
CA SER A 424 8.25 10.07 16.21
C SER A 424 8.52 8.62 16.63
N ALA A 425 9.28 7.87 15.84
CA ALA A 425 9.70 6.51 16.16
C ALA A 425 10.64 6.46 17.38
N LEU A 426 11.62 7.36 17.48
CA LEU A 426 12.49 7.49 18.65
C LEU A 426 11.69 7.84 19.92
N SER A 427 10.68 8.69 19.79
CA SER A 427 9.81 9.10 20.91
C SER A 427 8.94 7.96 21.47
N ALA A 428 8.85 6.82 20.77
CA ALA A 428 8.14 5.65 21.25
C ALA A 428 9.00 4.76 22.18
N LEU A 429 10.32 4.96 22.22
CA LEU A 429 11.28 4.21 23.03
C LEU A 429 11.62 4.98 24.31
N LEU A 430 10.68 5.00 25.27
CA LEU A 430 10.78 5.83 26.48
C LEU A 430 11.25 5.08 27.72
N ALA A 431 11.12 3.75 27.75
CA ALA A 431 11.47 2.96 28.92
C ALA A 431 12.99 2.71 28.96
N PRO A 432 13.63 2.63 30.14
CA PRO A 432 15.04 2.23 30.23
C PRO A 432 15.36 0.87 29.59
N ALA A 433 14.37 -0.03 29.54
CA ALA A 433 14.50 -1.32 28.84
C ALA A 433 14.63 -1.17 27.31
N ASP A 434 14.32 0.01 26.76
CA ASP A 434 14.39 0.31 25.34
C ASP A 434 15.76 0.86 24.91
N ASP A 435 16.69 1.14 25.85
CA ASP A 435 17.96 1.82 25.57
C ASP A 435 18.80 1.11 24.50
N ALA A 436 18.88 -0.23 24.55
CA ALA A 436 19.61 -1.02 23.56
C ALA A 436 18.99 -0.93 22.16
N TYR A 437 17.65 -0.89 22.09
CA TYR A 437 16.90 -0.75 20.85
C TYR A 437 17.02 0.66 20.28
N ARG A 438 17.01 1.68 21.16
CA ARG A 438 17.22 3.08 20.80
C ARG A 438 18.57 3.30 20.14
N VAL A 439 19.65 2.74 20.72
CA VAL A 439 21.00 2.81 20.14
C VAL A 439 21.05 2.18 18.74
N ARG A 440 20.41 1.03 18.53
CA ARG A 440 20.35 0.37 17.22
C ARG A 440 19.56 1.21 16.19
N LEU A 441 18.43 1.77 16.59
CA LEU A 441 17.61 2.62 15.73
C LEU A 441 18.34 3.92 15.35
N GLU A 442 18.99 4.59 16.30
CA GLU A 442 19.79 5.80 16.05
C GLU A 442 20.96 5.49 15.11
N ALA A 443 21.65 4.36 15.28
CA ALA A 443 22.73 3.93 14.39
C ALA A 443 22.23 3.64 12.96
N TYR A 444 21.01 3.10 12.82
CA TYR A 444 20.37 2.91 11.51
C TYR A 444 20.02 4.26 10.86
N PHE A 445 19.39 5.17 11.61
CA PHE A 445 19.02 6.50 11.13
C PHE A 445 20.21 7.39 10.79
N ALA A 446 21.35 7.22 11.45
CA ALA A 446 22.58 7.96 11.15
C ALA A 446 23.16 7.67 9.76
N ARG A 447 22.67 6.64 9.04
CA ARG A 447 23.13 6.29 7.68
C ARG A 447 22.63 7.25 6.60
N GLY A 448 21.59 8.05 6.86
CA GLY A 448 21.07 9.03 5.89
C GLY A 448 19.67 9.53 6.23
N SER A 449 19.15 10.43 5.41
CA SER A 449 17.74 10.83 5.35
C SER A 449 16.81 9.62 5.18
N TYR A 450 15.54 9.79 5.50
CA TYR A 450 14.51 8.77 5.38
C TYR A 450 14.44 8.26 3.93
N PHE A 451 14.52 9.14 2.94
CA PHE A 451 14.58 8.74 1.53
C PHE A 451 15.88 7.99 1.19
N GLU A 452 17.04 8.41 1.70
CA GLU A 452 18.30 7.66 1.49
C GLU A 452 18.26 6.26 2.09
N LEU A 453 17.47 6.03 3.14
CA LEU A 453 17.22 4.70 3.71
C LEU A 453 16.17 3.91 2.89
N LEU A 454 15.09 4.57 2.45
CA LEU A 454 13.96 3.92 1.78
C LEU A 454 14.26 3.53 0.34
N LEU A 455 14.77 4.47 -0.48
CA LEU A 455 14.90 4.30 -1.92
C LEU A 455 15.74 3.06 -2.32
N PRO A 456 16.86 2.74 -1.64
CA PRO A 456 17.62 1.54 -1.95
C PRO A 456 16.87 0.22 -1.69
N LEU A 457 15.87 0.24 -0.79
CA LEU A 457 15.08 -0.92 -0.38
C LEU A 457 13.86 -1.16 -1.27
N VAL A 458 13.37 -0.12 -1.95
CA VAL A 458 12.20 -0.19 -2.84
C VAL A 458 12.56 -0.18 -4.33
N SER A 459 13.85 -0.19 -4.67
CA SER A 459 14.33 -0.24 -6.04
C SER A 459 14.69 -1.66 -6.48
N GLY A 460 14.05 -2.14 -7.54
CA GLY A 460 14.32 -3.45 -8.16
C GLY A 460 15.75 -3.59 -8.70
N PHE A 461 16.38 -2.48 -9.09
CA PHE A 461 17.77 -2.49 -9.56
C PHE A 461 18.76 -2.97 -8.48
N ASN A 462 18.41 -2.82 -7.20
CA ASN A 462 19.24 -3.25 -6.07
C ASN A 462 18.96 -4.68 -5.59
N CYS A 463 18.19 -5.46 -6.35
CA CYS A 463 17.92 -6.86 -6.06
C CYS A 463 17.74 -7.72 -7.32
N GLU A 464 18.24 -7.29 -8.48
CA GLU A 464 18.37 -8.19 -9.64
C GLU A 464 19.32 -9.37 -9.31
N PRO A 465 19.07 -10.57 -9.87
CA PRO A 465 18.03 -10.93 -10.82
C PRO A 465 16.66 -11.27 -10.20
N PHE A 466 16.45 -10.98 -8.91
CA PHE A 466 15.34 -11.50 -8.09
C PHE A 466 14.16 -10.53 -7.91
N ALA A 467 14.27 -9.32 -8.45
CA ALA A 467 13.22 -8.31 -8.35
C ALA A 467 11.92 -8.77 -9.05
N VAL A 468 10.78 -8.35 -8.51
CA VAL A 468 9.42 -8.71 -8.96
C VAL A 468 8.54 -7.48 -9.00
N ILE A 469 7.37 -7.60 -9.64
CA ILE A 469 6.32 -6.58 -9.53
C ILE A 469 5.57 -6.84 -8.22
N CYS A 470 5.78 -5.94 -7.27
CA CYS A 470 5.11 -5.92 -5.98
C CYS A 470 3.78 -5.17 -6.08
N HIS A 471 2.82 -5.57 -5.25
CA HIS A 471 1.60 -4.79 -5.03
C HIS A 471 1.94 -3.41 -4.46
N GLY A 472 2.86 -3.35 -3.51
CA GLY A 472 3.47 -2.12 -3.00
C GLY A 472 2.63 -1.31 -2.01
N ASP A 473 1.30 -1.49 -1.96
CA ASP A 473 0.41 -0.77 -1.01
C ASP A 473 -0.46 -1.67 -0.11
N CYS A 474 -0.01 -2.86 0.27
CA CYS A 474 -0.89 -3.85 0.87
C CYS A 474 -0.88 -3.82 2.41
N TRP A 475 -1.62 -2.85 2.96
CA TRP A 475 -2.03 -2.84 4.36
C TRP A 475 -3.48 -3.36 4.50
N ASN A 476 -3.96 -3.60 5.72
CA ASN A 476 -5.24 -4.28 5.98
C ASN A 476 -6.44 -3.73 5.18
N ASN A 477 -6.51 -2.41 4.94
CA ASN A 477 -7.62 -1.80 4.21
C ASN A 477 -7.55 -1.97 2.68
N ASN A 478 -6.41 -2.45 2.16
CA ASN A 478 -6.22 -2.80 0.75
C ASN A 478 -6.36 -4.31 0.50
N ILE A 479 -6.93 -5.04 1.47
CA ILE A 479 -7.18 -6.47 1.41
C ILE A 479 -8.64 -6.74 1.77
N LEU A 480 -9.38 -7.34 0.83
CA LEU A 480 -10.73 -7.82 1.10
C LEU A 480 -10.70 -9.34 1.33
N TYR A 481 -11.43 -9.80 2.34
CA TYR A 481 -11.55 -11.21 2.71
C TYR A 481 -12.95 -11.71 2.43
N LYS A 482 -13.05 -12.96 1.99
CA LYS A 482 -14.33 -13.68 1.89
C LYS A 482 -14.30 -14.87 2.82
N SER A 483 -15.35 -15.02 3.62
CA SER A 483 -15.53 -16.16 4.51
C SER A 483 -16.78 -16.94 4.13
N THR A 484 -16.75 -18.25 4.38
CA THR A 484 -17.92 -19.11 4.26
C THR A 484 -18.97 -18.74 5.30
N GLU A 485 -20.19 -19.27 5.16
CA GLU A 485 -21.26 -19.12 6.18
C GLU A 485 -20.86 -19.65 7.57
N ARG A 486 -19.84 -20.52 7.63
CA ARG A 486 -19.28 -21.05 8.89
C ARG A 486 -18.22 -20.14 9.52
N GLY A 487 -17.88 -19.02 8.88
CA GLY A 487 -16.82 -18.12 9.29
C GLY A 487 -15.42 -18.58 8.90
N GLU A 488 -15.28 -19.59 8.04
CA GLU A 488 -13.98 -20.06 7.56
C GLU A 488 -13.51 -19.18 6.40
N LEU A 489 -12.25 -18.74 6.43
CA LEU A 489 -11.69 -17.89 5.39
C LEU A 489 -11.58 -18.67 4.06
N GLU A 490 -12.22 -18.17 3.00
CA GLU A 490 -12.37 -18.83 1.70
C GLU A 490 -11.44 -18.24 0.65
N ASP A 491 -11.35 -16.91 0.55
CA ASP A 491 -10.56 -16.20 -0.47
C ASP A 491 -10.13 -14.82 0.04
N VAL A 492 -9.15 -14.23 -0.67
CA VAL A 492 -8.63 -12.89 -0.40
C VAL A 492 -8.53 -12.11 -1.72
N ARG A 493 -8.67 -10.78 -1.70
CA ARG A 493 -8.51 -9.93 -2.89
C ARG A 493 -7.66 -8.72 -2.54
N LEU A 494 -6.63 -8.49 -3.35
CA LEU A 494 -5.81 -7.30 -3.29
C LEU A 494 -6.47 -6.20 -4.13
N ILE A 495 -6.61 -5.03 -3.54
CA ILE A 495 -7.14 -3.83 -4.18
C ILE A 495 -6.14 -2.69 -4.01
N ASP A 496 -6.32 -1.63 -4.78
CA ASP A 496 -5.49 -0.42 -4.71
C ASP A 496 -4.01 -0.63 -5.09
N TRP A 497 -3.78 -0.71 -6.40
CA TRP A 497 -2.45 -0.96 -6.98
C TRP A 497 -1.65 0.33 -7.23
N GLN A 498 -2.01 1.44 -6.57
CA GLN A 498 -1.43 2.77 -6.84
C GLN A 498 0.06 2.89 -6.51
N LEU A 499 0.59 2.04 -5.63
CA LEU A 499 2.02 1.97 -5.31
C LEU A 499 2.72 0.73 -5.89
N MET A 500 2.11 0.08 -6.91
CA MET A 500 2.72 -1.03 -7.64
C MET A 500 4.13 -0.62 -8.08
N ARG A 501 5.13 -1.47 -7.81
CA ARG A 501 6.54 -1.15 -8.01
C ARG A 501 7.34 -2.38 -8.41
N TYR A 502 8.50 -2.16 -9.01
CA TYR A 502 9.46 -3.22 -9.26
C TYR A 502 10.51 -3.22 -8.14
N ALA A 503 10.49 -4.23 -7.28
CA ALA A 503 11.29 -4.26 -6.05
C ALA A 503 11.60 -5.70 -5.61
N SER A 504 12.25 -5.86 -4.45
CA SER A 504 12.39 -7.17 -3.82
C SER A 504 11.02 -7.70 -3.41
N PRO A 505 10.73 -9.01 -3.58
CA PRO A 505 9.52 -9.61 -3.03
C PRO A 505 9.38 -9.38 -1.51
N VAL A 506 10.51 -9.26 -0.79
CA VAL A 506 10.55 -8.98 0.65
C VAL A 506 9.89 -7.64 0.98
N THR A 507 9.82 -6.70 0.05
CA THR A 507 9.14 -5.40 0.25
C THR A 507 7.67 -5.60 0.60
N ASP A 508 6.92 -6.40 -0.16
CA ASP A 508 5.51 -6.70 0.12
C ASP A 508 5.36 -7.52 1.42
N LEU A 509 6.23 -8.51 1.64
CA LEU A 509 6.17 -9.38 2.83
C LEU A 509 6.41 -8.59 4.12
N ALA A 510 7.51 -7.85 4.18
CA ALA A 510 7.88 -7.07 5.35
C ALA A 510 6.86 -5.94 5.59
N TYR A 511 6.41 -5.25 4.54
CA TYR A 511 5.41 -4.21 4.71
C TYR A 511 4.12 -4.77 5.34
N PHE A 512 3.56 -5.85 4.79
CA PHE A 512 2.34 -6.46 5.32
C PHE A 512 2.54 -6.98 6.75
N LEU A 513 3.59 -7.77 7.01
CA LEU A 513 3.81 -8.40 8.31
C LEU A 513 4.03 -7.37 9.42
N PHE A 514 4.78 -6.28 9.16
CA PHE A 514 5.06 -5.28 10.19
C PHE A 514 3.92 -4.28 10.40
N THR A 515 3.04 -4.08 9.41
CA THR A 515 1.91 -3.13 9.53
C THR A 515 0.56 -3.76 9.86
N CYS A 516 0.38 -5.06 9.62
CA CYS A 516 -0.90 -5.75 9.81
C CYS A 516 -0.90 -6.79 10.93
N THR A 517 0.25 -7.10 11.54
CA THR A 517 0.34 -8.06 12.65
C THR A 517 0.92 -7.44 13.92
N SER A 518 0.70 -8.08 15.06
CA SER A 518 1.29 -7.69 16.35
C SER A 518 2.68 -8.29 16.54
N ARG A 519 3.49 -7.74 17.47
CA ARG A 519 4.78 -8.36 17.83
C ARG A 519 4.60 -9.81 18.30
N ARG A 520 3.54 -10.10 19.05
CA ARG A 520 3.22 -11.46 19.51
C ARG A 520 3.05 -12.43 18.33
N PHE A 521 2.41 -11.98 17.25
CA PHE A 521 2.28 -12.77 16.04
C PHE A 521 3.65 -13.03 15.41
N ARG A 522 4.43 -11.97 15.15
CA ARG A 522 5.73 -12.10 14.46
C ARG A 522 6.72 -12.97 15.24
N GLN A 523 6.83 -12.79 16.55
CA GLN A 523 7.68 -13.62 17.40
C GLN A 523 7.34 -15.12 17.34
N ARG A 524 6.08 -15.47 17.08
CA ARG A 524 5.62 -16.86 17.03
C ARG A 524 5.58 -17.45 15.60
N HIS A 525 5.34 -16.62 14.60
CA HIS A 525 4.93 -17.08 13.27
C HIS A 525 5.71 -16.46 12.10
N LEU A 526 6.58 -15.46 12.32
CA LEU A 526 7.28 -14.79 11.22
C LEU A 526 8.03 -15.77 10.32
N GLU A 527 8.86 -16.64 10.91
CA GLU A 527 9.64 -17.65 10.20
C GLU A 527 8.74 -18.60 9.40
N ASN A 528 7.67 -19.12 10.02
CA ASN A 528 6.71 -19.98 9.34
C ASN A 528 5.98 -19.28 8.18
N MET A 529 5.65 -17.99 8.31
CA MET A 529 5.00 -17.23 7.24
C MET A 529 5.95 -17.00 6.06
N LEU A 530 7.24 -16.77 6.32
CA LEU A 530 8.26 -16.66 5.28
C LEU A 530 8.52 -18.00 4.60
N GLU A 531 8.50 -19.11 5.35
CA GLU A 531 8.62 -20.46 4.80
C GLU A 531 7.41 -20.84 3.94
N ASP A 532 6.18 -20.64 4.44
CA ASP A 532 4.94 -20.86 3.67
C ASP A 532 4.95 -20.06 2.35
N TYR A 533 5.45 -18.83 2.38
CA TYR A 533 5.64 -18.02 1.16
C TYR A 533 6.65 -18.64 0.20
N TYR A 534 7.82 -19.05 0.70
CA TYR A 534 8.91 -19.55 -0.15
C TYR A 534 8.57 -20.92 -0.76
N GLU A 535 7.92 -21.81 0.01
CA GLU A 535 7.41 -23.09 -0.49
C GLU A 535 6.37 -22.88 -1.60
N GLU A 536 5.36 -22.02 -1.36
CA GLU A 536 4.33 -21.74 -2.38
C GLU A 536 4.93 -21.04 -3.61
N LEU A 537 5.91 -20.16 -3.45
CA LEU A 537 6.63 -19.54 -4.56
C LEU A 537 7.27 -20.61 -5.44
N GLY A 538 7.93 -21.59 -4.82
CA GLY A 538 8.53 -22.72 -5.53
C GLY A 538 7.50 -23.55 -6.30
N LEU A 539 6.41 -23.93 -5.64
CA LEU A 539 5.32 -24.68 -6.28
C LEU A 539 4.71 -23.90 -7.47
N GLN A 540 4.52 -22.58 -7.32
CA GLN A 540 3.98 -21.73 -8.39
C GLN A 540 4.94 -21.57 -9.56
N LEU A 541 6.25 -21.42 -9.30
CA LEU A 541 7.25 -21.42 -10.36
C LEU A 541 7.27 -22.73 -11.14
N ILE A 542 7.13 -23.87 -10.46
CA ILE A 542 7.04 -25.16 -11.14
C ILE A 542 5.78 -25.21 -12.01
N ARG A 543 4.60 -24.78 -11.52
CA ARG A 543 3.38 -24.70 -12.35
C ARG A 543 3.57 -23.83 -13.59
N LEU A 544 4.40 -22.80 -13.50
CA LEU A 544 4.80 -21.90 -14.58
C LEU A 544 5.96 -22.42 -15.44
N GLY A 545 6.37 -23.68 -15.27
CA GLY A 545 7.44 -24.32 -16.05
C GLY A 545 8.85 -23.86 -15.70
N GLU A 546 9.03 -23.24 -14.55
CA GLU A 546 10.29 -22.72 -14.05
C GLU A 546 10.74 -23.49 -12.80
N ARG A 547 11.88 -23.08 -12.20
CA ARG A 547 12.42 -23.67 -10.98
C ARG A 547 12.92 -22.59 -10.03
N VAL A 548 12.59 -22.72 -8.75
CA VAL A 548 12.96 -21.74 -7.73
C VAL A 548 14.47 -21.67 -7.54
N GLU A 549 15.18 -22.79 -7.68
CA GLU A 549 16.65 -22.84 -7.56
C GLU A 549 17.35 -22.01 -8.64
N GLN A 550 16.70 -21.78 -9.77
CA GLN A 550 17.24 -20.97 -10.88
C GLN A 550 16.82 -19.50 -10.78
N LEU A 551 15.61 -19.24 -10.30
CA LEU A 551 15.00 -17.92 -10.35
C LEU A 551 15.12 -17.14 -9.05
N PHE A 552 15.05 -17.81 -7.90
CA PHE A 552 15.21 -17.19 -6.61
C PHE A 552 15.62 -18.24 -5.54
N PRO A 553 16.86 -18.73 -5.59
CA PRO A 553 17.33 -19.81 -4.72
C PRO A 553 17.32 -19.39 -3.24
N ARG A 554 17.18 -20.38 -2.35
CA ARG A 554 16.99 -20.16 -0.90
C ARG A 554 18.04 -19.22 -0.28
N PRO A 555 19.36 -19.36 -0.54
CA PRO A 555 20.34 -18.43 0.00
C PRO A 555 20.11 -16.97 -0.41
N ALA A 556 19.62 -16.72 -1.64
CA ALA A 556 19.32 -15.37 -2.10
C ALA A 556 18.04 -14.83 -1.45
N PHE A 557 17.05 -15.68 -1.18
CA PHE A 557 15.86 -15.30 -0.41
C PHE A 557 16.23 -14.92 1.03
N ASP A 558 17.00 -15.77 1.71
CA ASP A 558 17.46 -15.52 3.08
C ASP A 558 18.31 -14.23 3.16
N GLU A 559 19.20 -14.01 2.19
CA GLU A 559 19.98 -12.76 2.09
C GLU A 559 19.08 -11.55 1.90
N GLN A 560 18.05 -11.62 1.06
CA GLN A 560 17.11 -10.52 0.88
C GLN A 560 16.25 -10.27 2.12
N VAL A 561 15.81 -11.31 2.82
CA VAL A 561 15.12 -11.12 4.11
C VAL A 561 16.03 -10.37 5.07
N ALA A 562 17.29 -10.79 5.21
CA ALA A 562 18.25 -10.15 6.12
C ALA A 562 18.58 -8.70 5.73
N THR A 563 18.69 -8.40 4.44
CA THR A 563 19.19 -7.09 3.96
C THR A 563 18.09 -6.11 3.57
N LYS A 564 16.87 -6.57 3.30
CA LYS A 564 15.76 -5.75 2.79
C LYS A 564 14.59 -5.61 3.75
N ALA A 565 14.43 -6.48 4.76
CA ALA A 565 13.27 -6.43 5.67
C ALA A 565 13.18 -5.14 6.51
N ALA A 566 14.26 -4.36 6.62
CA ALA A 566 14.24 -3.00 7.19
C ALA A 566 13.22 -2.06 6.51
N VAL A 567 12.80 -2.38 5.27
CA VAL A 567 11.73 -1.64 4.58
C VAL A 567 10.41 -1.70 5.35
N GLY A 568 10.14 -2.80 6.07
CA GLY A 568 8.98 -2.95 6.93
C GLY A 568 8.94 -1.91 8.06
N LEU A 569 10.11 -1.57 8.62
CA LEU A 569 10.24 -0.51 9.63
C LEU A 569 9.87 0.86 9.06
N LEU A 570 10.48 1.22 7.92
CA LEU A 570 10.27 2.53 7.29
C LEU A 570 8.80 2.68 6.88
N LEU A 571 8.23 1.71 6.17
CA LEU A 571 6.83 1.76 5.74
C LEU A 571 5.86 1.71 6.93
N ALA A 572 6.20 1.01 8.02
CA ALA A 572 5.41 1.07 9.24
C ALA A 572 5.39 2.47 9.88
N MET A 573 6.51 3.21 9.90
CA MET A 573 6.51 4.59 10.38
C MET A 573 5.55 5.48 9.59
N MET A 574 5.46 5.26 8.27
CA MET A 574 4.58 6.03 7.38
C MET A 574 3.10 5.66 7.58
N VAL A 575 2.80 4.37 7.73
CA VAL A 575 1.43 3.86 7.59
C VAL A 575 0.74 3.67 8.93
N LEU A 576 1.46 3.37 10.01
CA LEU A 576 0.86 3.19 11.35
C LEU A 576 0.09 4.41 11.89
N PRO A 577 0.48 5.67 11.64
CA PRO A 577 -0.34 6.83 12.03
C PRO A 577 -1.75 6.75 11.43
N ILE A 578 -1.84 6.34 10.15
CA ILE A 578 -3.10 6.14 9.43
C ILE A 578 -3.86 4.92 9.96
N VAL A 579 -3.18 3.78 10.13
CA VAL A 579 -3.83 2.52 10.55
C VAL A 579 -4.46 2.64 11.95
N THR A 580 -3.80 3.37 12.85
CA THR A 580 -4.24 3.53 14.24
C THR A 580 -5.32 4.60 14.43
N MET A 581 -5.62 5.37 13.40
CA MET A 581 -6.59 6.45 13.44
C MET A 581 -8.03 5.95 13.30
N GLN A 582 -8.94 6.47 14.12
CA GLN A 582 -10.39 6.24 13.95
C GLN A 582 -10.93 7.08 12.79
N GLY A 583 -11.93 6.56 12.06
CA GLY A 583 -12.47 7.24 10.87
C GLY A 583 -12.98 8.67 11.12
N GLN A 584 -13.57 8.91 12.30
CA GLN A 584 -14.04 10.23 12.73
C GLN A 584 -12.91 11.26 12.90
N ASP A 585 -11.73 10.81 13.31
CA ASP A 585 -10.56 11.65 13.61
C ASP A 585 -9.71 11.95 12.36
N VAL A 586 -10.09 11.40 11.20
CA VAL A 586 -9.38 11.62 9.94
C VAL A 586 -9.37 13.11 9.58
N PRO A 587 -8.18 13.69 9.37
CA PRO A 587 -8.08 15.12 9.12
C PRO A 587 -8.62 15.48 7.73
N ASP A 588 -8.99 16.75 7.55
CA ASP A 588 -9.38 17.27 6.25
C ASP A 588 -8.15 17.35 5.33
N LEU A 589 -8.05 16.40 4.41
CA LEU A 589 -6.92 16.28 3.48
C LEU A 589 -6.83 17.48 2.52
N GLN A 590 -7.94 18.14 2.22
CA GLN A 590 -7.95 19.35 1.40
C GLN A 590 -7.34 20.52 2.17
N ALA A 591 -7.75 20.70 3.44
CA ALA A 591 -7.16 21.71 4.30
C ALA A 591 -5.66 21.47 4.57
N ILE A 592 -5.22 20.22 4.71
CA ILE A 592 -3.78 19.89 4.78
C ILE A 592 -3.08 20.34 3.49
N SER A 593 -3.64 19.98 2.32
CA SER A 593 -3.05 20.31 1.02
C SER A 593 -2.89 21.82 0.83
N GLU A 594 -3.91 22.61 1.21
CA GLU A 594 -3.87 24.07 1.12
C GLU A 594 -2.81 24.69 2.05
N ARG A 595 -2.62 24.14 3.26
CA ARG A 595 -1.55 24.58 4.17
C ARG A 595 -0.17 24.28 3.60
N ILE A 596 0.03 23.10 3.02
CA ILE A 596 1.30 22.72 2.38
C ILE A 596 1.57 23.62 1.17
N GLU A 597 0.56 23.88 0.32
CA GLU A 597 0.70 24.80 -0.82
C GLU A 597 1.04 26.24 -0.38
N ALA A 598 0.56 26.66 0.80
CA ALA A 598 0.92 27.93 1.43
C ALA A 598 2.34 27.94 2.05
N GLY A 599 3.10 26.86 1.92
CA GLY A 599 4.48 26.72 2.40
C GLY A 599 4.62 26.15 3.82
N ALA A 600 3.54 25.65 4.43
CA ALA A 600 3.63 24.99 5.72
C ALA A 600 4.25 23.59 5.60
N THR A 601 5.28 23.32 6.39
CA THR A 601 5.70 21.94 6.68
C THR A 601 4.91 21.42 7.88
N THR A 602 4.48 20.18 7.83
CA THR A 602 3.76 19.55 8.94
C THR A 602 4.49 18.29 9.41
N ASP A 603 4.41 17.99 10.71
CA ASP A 603 4.73 16.68 11.27
C ASP A 603 3.41 15.87 11.41
N LEU A 604 3.47 14.72 12.10
CA LEU A 604 2.29 13.91 12.36
C LEU A 604 1.17 14.67 13.09
N HIS A 605 1.52 15.50 14.09
CA HIS A 605 0.56 16.30 14.85
C HIS A 605 -0.01 17.45 14.01
N GLY A 606 0.84 18.17 13.29
CA GLY A 606 0.44 19.31 12.44
C GLY A 606 -0.43 18.88 11.26
N ALA A 607 -0.17 17.70 10.69
CA ALA A 607 -1.01 17.09 9.67
C ALA A 607 -2.30 16.48 10.27
N GLY A 608 -2.37 16.32 11.58
CA GLY A 608 -3.52 15.72 12.27
C GLY A 608 -3.57 14.20 12.17
N PHE A 609 -2.50 13.54 11.70
CA PHE A 609 -2.38 12.07 11.65
C PHE A 609 -2.07 11.43 13.01
N LEU A 610 -1.67 12.23 13.99
CA LEU A 610 -1.41 11.79 15.34
C LEU A 610 -2.02 12.78 16.33
N GLY A 611 -2.80 12.25 17.27
CA GLY A 611 -3.43 13.03 18.33
C GLY A 611 -3.89 12.14 19.47
N ALA A 612 -4.61 12.72 20.43
CA ALA A 612 -5.02 12.01 21.65
C ALA A 612 -5.78 10.70 21.40
N GLY A 613 -6.50 10.58 20.27
CA GLY A 613 -7.28 9.40 19.91
C GLY A 613 -6.47 8.18 19.47
N ASN A 614 -5.25 8.37 18.95
CA ASN A 614 -4.45 7.26 18.39
C ASN A 614 -2.99 7.22 18.87
N GLU A 615 -2.48 8.25 19.54
CA GLU A 615 -1.05 8.38 19.88
C GLU A 615 -0.52 7.20 20.70
N ALA A 616 -1.27 6.75 21.72
CA ALA A 616 -0.85 5.63 22.55
C ALA A 616 -0.72 4.33 21.74
N THR A 617 -1.70 4.04 20.88
CA THR A 617 -1.71 2.86 20.01
C THR A 617 -0.60 2.95 18.97
N PHE A 618 -0.41 4.12 18.35
CA PHE A 618 0.70 4.37 17.41
C PHE A 618 2.05 4.10 18.08
N LYS A 619 2.32 4.73 19.23
CA LYS A 619 3.58 4.56 19.98
C LYS A 619 3.82 3.12 20.37
N GLN A 620 2.80 2.41 20.85
CA GLN A 620 2.93 0.99 21.16
C GLN A 620 3.31 0.18 19.92
N ARG A 621 2.59 0.36 18.81
CA ARG A 621 2.80 -0.43 17.59
C ARG A 621 4.15 -0.15 16.94
N ILE A 622 4.57 1.11 16.86
CA ILE A 622 5.88 1.43 16.28
C ILE A 622 7.02 0.96 17.18
N ARG A 623 6.88 1.04 18.52
CA ARG A 623 7.82 0.43 19.46
C ARG A 623 7.96 -1.06 19.17
N GLU A 624 6.85 -1.79 19.10
CA GLU A 624 6.84 -3.23 18.80
C GLU A 624 7.54 -3.59 17.47
N VAL A 625 7.35 -2.78 16.43
CA VAL A 625 8.05 -2.92 15.14
C VAL A 625 9.55 -2.70 15.29
N ILE A 626 9.97 -1.65 15.99
CA ILE A 626 11.40 -1.36 16.24
C ILE A 626 12.06 -2.51 16.99
N LEU A 627 11.42 -3.00 18.06
CA LEU A 627 11.96 -4.12 18.84
C LEU A 627 12.18 -5.34 17.95
N ASP A 628 11.22 -5.70 17.10
CA ASP A 628 11.33 -6.84 16.20
C ASP A 628 12.44 -6.64 15.15
N CYS A 629 12.56 -5.44 14.56
CA CYS A 629 13.63 -5.16 13.59
C CYS A 629 15.04 -5.26 14.20
N VAL A 630 15.19 -4.96 15.49
CA VAL A 630 16.45 -5.18 16.22
C VAL A 630 16.65 -6.65 16.55
N ASP A 631 15.62 -7.32 17.08
CA ASP A 631 15.69 -8.74 17.50
C ASP A 631 16.00 -9.67 16.32
N PHE A 632 15.43 -9.39 15.15
CA PHE A 632 15.68 -10.13 13.90
C PHE A 632 16.91 -9.61 13.13
N ASN A 633 17.63 -8.63 13.68
CA ASN A 633 18.85 -8.05 13.10
C ASN A 633 18.64 -7.47 11.68
N TYR A 634 17.51 -6.81 11.45
CA TYR A 634 17.21 -6.11 10.19
C TYR A 634 17.80 -4.69 10.13
N ILE A 635 18.07 -4.04 11.27
CA ILE A 635 18.60 -2.65 11.32
C ILE A 635 19.91 -2.47 12.05
#